data_AF-A0A7W0SAP0-F1
#
_entry.id   AF-A0A7W0SAP0-F1
#
_cell.length_a   1.000
_cell.length_b   1.000
_cell.length_c   1.000
_cell.angle_alpha   90.00
_cell.angle_beta   90.00
_cell.angle_gamma   90.00
#
_symmetry.space_group_name_H-M   'P 1'
#
loop_
_entity.id
_entity.type
_entity.pdbx_description
1 polymer ?
#
loop_
_entity_poly.entity_id
_entity_poly.type
_entity_poly.pdbx_seq_one_letter_code
_entity_poly.pdbx_strand_id
1 'polypeptide(L)'
;LQHRSTIVFANSRRLAERLCARLNELAERQVARAHHGSVSREQRLLIEDDLKAGRLPAVVATSSLELGIDMSAVDLVVQVEAPDSVASGLQRVGRAGHQVGAVSRGVFFPKYRGDLLECAVVVERIKQGAIEELRYPRNPLDVLAQQIVAMVAVADWDVAELEELVRRAAPFADLPQSAFRSVLDMLAGRYPSDEFAELRPRLNWDRSSGVLRSRPGAGRLAVTSGGTIPDRGLFGVFLAGAKQARVGELDEEMVYESRVGEVFMLGSSSWLIEDITPDRVVVTPAPGQPGKMPFWHGDAPGRPLELGRALGAFVAELGGMDADGQRTRLRRAGLDEFACTNLVDYLAEQQRATGVLPDDRTLVLERFRDELGDWRVCIHSPFGARVHAPWAQAIEARLASTSGLEVQCIYTDDGIVVRLPEAEEAPPFSFALFEPEEVHDLVVEEVARGPLFASRFRECAARSLLLPRRRPGSRTPLWQQRQRSAHLLQVASKYASFPVMLETYRECLQDVFDLPGLTALMSDIRSRSIRVVEVETATPSPFASSLQFGYVSAFMYEGDAPLAERRAQALSLDRSLLSELLGHEELRDLLDPAALGEIELELQRLTDDRKARNPDELHDLLRMMGDLSQAEIEARVGDPEAIPAWLELLQGTRRAVELRIAGAPRWVAIEDAGRFMDALGTALPVGIPLALLEPVADPLGDLVARYART
;
A
#
# COMPACT_ATOMS: atom_id res chain seq x y z
N LEU A 1 7.72 32.46 -6.94
CA LEU A 1 8.57 31.24 -6.88
C LEU A 1 9.99 31.69 -6.56
N GLN A 2 10.58 31.18 -5.47
CA GLN A 2 11.92 31.59 -4.99
C GLN A 2 13.09 30.87 -5.70
N HIS A 3 12.76 29.85 -6.50
CA HIS A 3 13.68 28.97 -7.22
C HIS A 3 13.34 28.97 -8.72
N ARG A 4 14.33 28.73 -9.58
CA ARG A 4 14.17 28.73 -11.04
C ARG A 4 13.40 27.50 -11.50
N SER A 5 13.85 26.31 -11.10
CA SER A 5 13.19 25.04 -11.41
C SER A 5 13.41 24.04 -10.27
N THR A 6 12.34 23.36 -9.88
CA THR A 6 12.35 22.38 -8.78
C THR A 6 12.01 20.98 -9.28
N ILE A 7 12.74 19.98 -8.81
CA ILE A 7 12.31 18.58 -8.94
C ILE A 7 11.72 18.14 -7.61
N VAL A 8 10.48 17.65 -7.61
CA VAL A 8 9.84 17.02 -6.46
C VAL A 8 9.84 15.51 -6.68
N PHE A 9 10.62 14.76 -5.89
CA PHE A 9 10.63 13.31 -5.94
C PHE A 9 9.56 12.72 -5.04
N ALA A 10 8.86 11.71 -5.57
CA ALA A 10 7.89 10.88 -4.86
C ALA A 10 8.20 9.40 -5.10
N ASN A 11 8.02 8.58 -4.06
CA ASN A 11 8.35 7.14 -4.12
C ASN A 11 7.32 6.31 -4.90
N SER A 12 6.18 6.87 -5.30
CA SER A 12 5.18 6.17 -6.12
C SER A 12 4.61 7.05 -7.25
N ARG A 13 4.19 6.39 -8.35
CA ARG A 13 3.60 7.07 -9.52
C ARG A 13 2.31 7.82 -9.14
N ARG A 14 1.47 7.19 -8.32
CA ARG A 14 0.20 7.78 -7.84
C ARG A 14 0.45 9.01 -6.98
N LEU A 15 1.43 8.96 -6.07
CA LEU A 15 1.80 10.12 -5.27
C LEU A 15 2.35 11.26 -6.15
N ALA A 16 3.16 10.94 -7.15
CA ALA A 16 3.67 11.94 -8.10
C ALA A 16 2.55 12.67 -8.85
N GLU A 17 1.56 11.94 -9.38
CA GLU A 17 0.40 12.54 -10.04
C GLU A 17 -0.44 13.41 -9.09
N ARG A 18 -0.69 12.92 -7.85
CA ARG A 18 -1.48 13.65 -6.86
C ARG A 18 -0.80 14.95 -6.42
N LEU A 19 0.50 14.89 -6.10
CA LEU A 19 1.27 16.09 -5.76
C LEU A 19 1.30 17.07 -6.92
N CYS A 20 1.49 16.59 -8.16
CA CYS A 20 1.43 17.43 -9.35
C CYS A 20 0.08 18.16 -9.47
N ALA A 21 -1.04 17.43 -9.30
CA ALA A 21 -2.37 18.01 -9.34
C ALA A 21 -2.57 19.08 -8.24
N ARG A 22 -2.24 18.76 -6.98
CA ARG A 22 -2.38 19.69 -5.85
C ARG A 22 -1.51 20.93 -5.99
N LEU A 23 -0.27 20.78 -6.46
CA LEU A 23 0.61 21.93 -6.72
C LEU A 23 0.03 22.87 -7.79
N ASN A 24 -0.61 22.32 -8.83
CA ASN A 24 -1.24 23.12 -9.88
C ASN A 24 -2.53 23.79 -9.42
N GLU A 25 -3.33 23.10 -8.62
CA GLU A 25 -4.55 23.64 -8.00
C GLU A 25 -4.24 24.81 -7.08
N LEU A 26 -3.31 24.62 -6.13
CA LEU A 26 -2.85 25.68 -5.22
C LEU A 26 -2.23 26.88 -5.95
N ALA A 27 -1.66 26.65 -7.13
CA ALA A 27 -1.08 27.71 -7.95
C ALA A 27 -2.10 28.36 -8.90
N GLU A 28 -3.33 27.84 -9.00
CA GLU A 28 -4.38 28.23 -9.94
C GLU A 28 -3.94 28.24 -11.43
N ARG A 29 -2.84 27.53 -11.73
CA ARG A 29 -2.24 27.44 -13.07
C ARG A 29 -1.29 26.25 -13.14
N GLN A 30 -0.99 25.80 -14.34
CA GLN A 30 0.02 24.75 -14.53
C GLN A 30 1.42 25.26 -14.18
N VAL A 31 1.94 24.82 -13.04
CA VAL A 31 3.32 25.07 -12.56
C VAL A 31 4.15 23.80 -12.53
N ALA A 32 3.50 22.64 -12.44
CA ALA A 32 4.11 21.33 -12.31
C ALA A 32 3.60 20.36 -13.39
N ARG A 33 4.47 19.43 -13.80
CA ARG A 33 4.11 18.26 -14.63
C ARG A 33 4.63 16.98 -13.97
N ALA A 34 3.86 15.89 -14.08
CA ALA A 34 4.26 14.58 -13.58
C ALA A 34 5.20 13.87 -14.57
N HIS A 35 6.20 13.15 -14.04
CA HIS A 35 7.16 12.40 -14.84
C HIS A 35 7.44 11.01 -14.24
N HIS A 36 6.98 9.96 -14.91
CA HIS A 36 7.22 8.57 -14.51
C HIS A 36 7.09 7.59 -15.68
N GLY A 37 7.42 6.32 -15.47
CA GLY A 37 7.46 5.29 -16.52
C GLY A 37 6.15 5.08 -17.29
N SER A 38 4.99 5.37 -16.69
CA SER A 38 3.69 5.29 -17.38
C SER A 38 3.38 6.49 -18.30
N VAL A 39 4.17 7.58 -18.25
CA VAL A 39 4.01 8.74 -19.15
C VAL A 39 4.58 8.39 -20.52
N SER A 40 3.89 8.80 -21.59
CA SER A 40 4.32 8.53 -22.96
C SER A 40 5.72 9.10 -23.22
N ARG A 41 6.51 8.43 -24.06
CA ARG A 41 7.88 8.86 -24.38
C ARG A 41 7.92 10.30 -24.93
N GLU A 42 6.97 10.65 -25.80
CA GLU A 42 6.88 11.99 -26.40
C GLU A 42 6.65 13.05 -25.33
N GLN A 43 5.73 12.82 -24.40
CA GLN A 43 5.48 13.73 -23.28
C GLN A 43 6.68 13.84 -22.33
N ARG A 44 7.37 12.72 -22.05
CA ARG A 44 8.59 12.74 -21.22
C ARG A 44 9.68 13.60 -21.82
N LEU A 45 9.96 13.45 -23.12
CA LEU A 45 10.93 14.29 -23.83
C LEU A 45 10.57 15.78 -23.77
N LEU A 46 9.30 16.13 -23.97
CA LEU A 46 8.84 17.52 -23.85
C LEU A 46 9.04 18.07 -22.43
N ILE A 47 8.73 17.29 -21.41
CA ILE A 47 8.94 17.67 -20.00
C ILE A 47 10.43 17.85 -19.70
N GLU A 48 11.26 16.91 -20.15
CA GLU A 48 12.73 16.97 -20.00
C GLU A 48 13.30 18.22 -20.68
N ASP A 49 12.89 18.54 -21.90
CA ASP A 49 13.33 19.73 -22.64
C ASP A 49 12.86 21.04 -22.00
N ASP A 50 11.61 21.10 -21.54
CA ASP A 50 11.06 22.27 -20.84
C ASP A 50 11.75 22.50 -19.48
N LEU A 51 12.05 21.43 -18.75
CA LEU A 51 12.80 21.49 -17.49
C LEU A 51 14.24 21.94 -17.74
N LYS A 52 14.93 21.36 -18.72
CA LYS A 52 16.30 21.72 -19.06
C LYS A 52 16.44 23.18 -19.49
N ALA A 53 15.46 23.70 -20.23
CA ALA A 53 15.40 25.10 -20.62
C ALA A 53 15.02 26.05 -19.47
N GLY A 54 14.54 25.54 -18.34
CA GLY A 54 14.00 26.32 -17.24
C GLY A 54 12.66 27.00 -17.57
N ARG A 55 11.91 26.47 -18.54
CA ARG A 55 10.53 26.91 -18.85
C ARG A 55 9.52 26.30 -17.91
N LEU A 56 9.80 25.08 -17.43
CA LEU A 56 8.96 24.38 -16.46
C LEU A 56 9.43 24.72 -15.02
N PRO A 57 8.57 25.34 -14.20
CA PRO A 57 8.95 25.69 -12.82
C PRO A 57 9.12 24.49 -11.90
N ALA A 58 8.33 23.43 -12.10
CA ALA A 58 8.44 22.22 -11.30
C ALA A 58 8.15 20.95 -12.12
N VAL A 59 8.83 19.87 -11.78
CA VAL A 59 8.47 18.52 -12.21
C VAL A 59 8.28 17.65 -10.98
N VAL A 60 7.24 16.83 -10.96
CA VAL A 60 7.03 15.83 -9.91
C VAL A 60 7.35 14.46 -10.50
N ALA A 61 8.38 13.80 -9.98
CA ALA A 61 8.93 12.61 -10.60
C ALA A 61 9.12 11.45 -9.63
N THR A 62 9.09 10.22 -10.18
CA THR A 62 9.64 9.05 -9.47
C THR A 62 11.14 8.91 -9.76
N SER A 63 11.73 7.74 -9.49
CA SER A 63 13.11 7.38 -9.89
C SER A 63 13.43 7.54 -11.38
N SER A 64 12.44 7.82 -12.23
CA SER A 64 12.63 8.09 -13.67
C SER A 64 13.52 9.29 -14.00
N LEU A 65 13.69 10.25 -13.09
CA LEU A 65 14.63 11.39 -13.23
C LEU A 65 15.83 11.29 -12.28
N GLU A 66 16.00 10.14 -11.60
CA GLU A 66 17.06 9.95 -10.61
C GLU A 66 18.45 9.85 -11.25
N LEU A 67 18.56 9.28 -12.46
CA LEU A 67 19.81 9.00 -13.15
C LEU A 67 19.87 9.67 -14.53
N GLY A 68 21.08 10.07 -14.94
CA GLY A 68 21.44 10.20 -16.36
C GLY A 68 21.04 11.47 -17.10
N ILE A 69 20.53 12.50 -16.43
CA ILE A 69 20.11 13.76 -17.08
C ILE A 69 20.77 15.01 -16.47
N ASP A 70 21.42 15.80 -17.31
CA ASP A 70 21.95 17.11 -16.95
C ASP A 70 20.82 18.16 -17.03
N MET A 71 20.40 18.62 -15.85
CA MET A 71 19.31 19.58 -15.66
C MET A 71 19.86 20.86 -15.03
N SER A 72 20.73 21.57 -15.75
CA SER A 72 21.42 22.78 -15.27
C SER A 72 20.51 23.91 -14.76
N ALA A 73 19.23 23.92 -15.14
CA ALA A 73 18.25 24.91 -14.69
C ALA A 73 17.65 24.61 -13.30
N VAL A 74 17.81 23.37 -12.81
CA VAL A 74 17.26 22.94 -11.52
C VAL A 74 18.18 23.39 -10.39
N ASP A 75 17.61 24.16 -9.46
CA ASP A 75 18.32 24.74 -8.32
C ASP A 75 17.76 24.29 -6.96
N LEU A 76 16.72 23.44 -6.97
CA LEU A 76 16.16 22.80 -5.79
C LEU A 76 15.66 21.38 -6.10
N VAL A 77 15.94 20.45 -5.19
CA VAL A 77 15.25 19.18 -5.09
C VAL A 77 14.43 19.12 -3.81
N VAL A 78 13.19 18.65 -3.93
CA VAL A 78 12.32 18.32 -2.81
C VAL A 78 12.11 16.81 -2.82
N GLN A 79 12.40 16.13 -1.73
CA GLN A 79 12.16 14.70 -1.56
C GLN A 79 11.00 14.54 -0.58
N VAL A 80 9.90 13.94 -1.03
CA VAL A 80 8.76 13.60 -0.17
C VAL A 80 8.91 12.16 0.27
N GLU A 81 8.84 11.90 1.57
CA GLU A 81 9.18 10.61 2.22
C GLU A 81 10.68 10.29 2.17
N ALA A 82 11.17 9.49 3.11
CA ALA A 82 12.52 8.94 3.02
C ALA A 82 12.68 8.17 1.69
N PRO A 83 13.78 8.36 0.94
CA PRO A 83 14.06 7.53 -0.22
C PRO A 83 14.48 6.12 0.24
N ASP A 84 14.22 5.10 -0.58
CA ASP A 84 14.51 3.70 -0.27
C ASP A 84 16.01 3.39 0.02
N SER A 85 16.91 4.31 -0.32
CA SER A 85 18.34 4.23 0.00
C SER A 85 19.00 5.61 0.06
N VAL A 86 20.09 5.69 0.82
CA VAL A 86 21.00 6.84 0.88
C VAL A 86 21.57 7.14 -0.49
N ALA A 87 21.98 6.10 -1.25
CA ALA A 87 22.48 6.27 -2.61
C ALA A 87 21.44 6.94 -3.53
N SER A 88 20.17 6.51 -3.46
CA SER A 88 19.08 7.11 -4.23
C SER A 88 18.86 8.57 -3.82
N GLY A 89 18.78 8.85 -2.52
CA GLY A 89 18.66 10.22 -2.01
C GLY A 89 19.79 11.13 -2.48
N LEU A 90 21.04 10.66 -2.46
CA LEU A 90 22.21 11.39 -2.96
C LEU A 90 22.10 11.67 -4.47
N GLN A 91 21.72 10.68 -5.28
CA GLN A 91 21.52 10.85 -6.72
C GLN A 91 20.40 11.85 -7.04
N ARG A 92 19.28 11.76 -6.30
CA ARG A 92 18.13 12.67 -6.43
C ARG A 92 18.53 14.10 -6.09
N VAL A 93 19.12 14.35 -4.93
CA VAL A 93 19.56 15.69 -4.50
C VAL A 93 20.63 16.25 -5.44
N GLY A 94 21.51 15.40 -5.97
CA GLY A 94 22.52 15.77 -6.97
C GLY A 94 21.96 16.32 -8.29
N ARG A 95 20.64 16.25 -8.52
CA ARG A 95 19.98 16.90 -9.68
C ARG A 95 19.88 18.42 -9.53
N ALA A 96 19.90 18.95 -8.30
CA ALA A 96 19.94 20.38 -8.06
C ALA A 96 21.37 20.91 -8.13
N GLY A 97 21.56 22.04 -8.80
CA GLY A 97 22.86 22.68 -8.93
C GLY A 97 23.87 21.76 -9.61
N HIS A 98 23.46 21.03 -10.65
CA HIS A 98 24.27 20.02 -11.35
C HIS A 98 25.38 20.66 -12.20
N GLN A 99 26.34 21.31 -11.55
CA GLN A 99 27.50 21.98 -12.13
C GLN A 99 28.72 21.74 -11.24
N VAL A 100 29.90 21.71 -11.84
CA VAL A 100 31.15 21.52 -11.10
C VAL A 100 31.33 22.64 -10.06
N GLY A 101 31.43 22.28 -8.79
CA GLY A 101 31.63 23.22 -7.68
C GLY A 101 30.36 23.93 -7.19
N ALA A 102 29.20 23.68 -7.78
CA ALA A 102 27.93 24.20 -7.28
C ALA A 102 27.41 23.38 -6.10
N VAL A 103 26.60 24.02 -5.25
CA VAL A 103 25.98 23.37 -4.08
C VAL A 103 24.63 22.80 -4.47
N SER A 104 24.44 21.50 -4.28
CA SER A 104 23.13 20.85 -4.41
C SER A 104 22.25 21.15 -3.20
N ARG A 105 21.07 21.73 -3.46
CA ARG A 105 20.08 22.05 -2.42
C ARG A 105 18.96 21.01 -2.44
N GLY A 106 18.80 20.30 -1.34
CA GLY A 106 17.76 19.30 -1.12
C GLY A 106 16.94 19.61 0.13
N VAL A 107 15.62 19.49 0.05
CA VAL A 107 14.71 19.57 1.20
C VAL A 107 13.91 18.28 1.29
N PHE A 108 13.86 17.68 2.47
CA PHE A 108 13.14 16.42 2.72
C PHE A 108 11.88 16.73 3.52
N PHE A 109 10.73 16.20 3.08
CA PHE A 109 9.44 16.34 3.74
C PHE A 109 8.97 14.96 4.23
N PRO A 110 9.10 14.68 5.53
CA PRO A 110 8.53 13.48 6.12
C PRO A 110 7.00 13.53 6.07
N LYS A 111 6.37 12.37 5.85
CA LYS A 111 4.91 12.20 5.81
C LYS A 111 4.28 12.05 7.18
N TYR A 112 5.02 11.48 8.14
CA TYR A 112 4.58 11.24 9.51
C TYR A 112 5.81 11.15 10.44
N ARG A 113 5.58 11.03 11.76
CA ARG A 113 6.66 11.08 12.77
C ARG A 113 7.70 9.94 12.63
N GLY A 114 7.28 8.74 12.26
CA GLY A 114 8.19 7.62 11.99
C GLY A 114 9.09 7.86 10.78
N ASP A 115 8.54 8.38 9.68
CA ASP A 115 9.29 8.75 8.46
C ASP A 115 10.29 9.91 8.73
N LEU A 116 10.01 10.78 9.70
CA LEU A 116 10.94 11.85 10.10
C LEU A 116 12.25 11.28 10.66
N LEU A 117 12.19 10.21 11.43
CA LEU A 117 13.38 9.53 11.96
C LEU A 117 14.25 9.00 10.80
N GLU A 118 13.64 8.33 9.83
CA GLU A 118 14.37 7.79 8.68
C GLU A 118 14.95 8.90 7.79
N CYS A 119 14.17 9.95 7.51
CA CYS A 119 14.64 11.13 6.79
C CYS A 119 15.87 11.77 7.45
N ALA A 120 15.88 11.89 8.79
CA ALA A 120 17.00 12.46 9.52
C ALA A 120 18.29 11.64 9.32
N VAL A 121 18.20 10.31 9.44
CA VAL A 121 19.33 9.39 9.28
C VAL A 121 19.83 9.37 7.84
N VAL A 122 18.92 9.32 6.85
CA VAL A 122 19.28 9.34 5.42
C VAL A 122 20.01 10.64 5.07
N VAL A 123 19.49 11.80 5.49
CA VAL A 123 20.12 13.10 5.22
C VAL A 123 21.51 13.19 5.85
N GLU A 124 21.69 12.67 7.07
CA GLU A 124 22.99 12.65 7.74
C GLU A 124 23.99 11.77 6.98
N ARG A 125 23.58 10.57 6.54
CA ARG A 125 24.44 9.68 5.75
C ARG A 125 24.77 10.24 4.37
N ILE A 126 23.83 10.93 3.71
CA ILE A 126 24.09 11.67 2.45
C ILE A 126 25.23 12.66 2.66
N LYS A 127 25.19 13.47 3.73
CA LYS A 127 26.24 14.46 4.05
C LYS A 127 27.60 13.82 4.32
N GLN A 128 27.60 12.62 4.90
CA GLN A 128 28.82 11.85 5.21
C GLN A 128 29.34 11.04 4.00
N GLY A 129 28.56 10.91 2.92
CA GLY A 129 28.87 10.02 1.81
C GLY A 129 28.77 8.54 2.16
N ALA A 130 28.06 8.20 3.24
CA ALA A 130 27.93 6.85 3.77
C ALA A 130 26.81 6.08 3.07
N ILE A 131 26.98 5.81 1.77
CA ILE A 131 26.05 5.00 0.98
C ILE A 131 26.20 3.50 1.27
N GLU A 132 25.21 2.73 0.85
CA GLU A 132 25.13 1.29 1.07
C GLU A 132 26.19 0.50 0.27
N GLU A 133 26.64 -0.63 0.84
CA GLU A 133 27.48 -1.58 0.12
C GLU A 133 26.74 -2.21 -1.08
N LEU A 134 27.32 -2.12 -2.27
CA LEU A 134 26.80 -2.80 -3.47
C LEU A 134 27.29 -4.24 -3.52
N ARG A 135 26.35 -5.18 -3.63
CA ARG A 135 26.63 -6.59 -3.87
C ARG A 135 26.12 -6.99 -5.25
N TYR A 136 26.95 -7.63 -6.04
CA TYR A 136 26.52 -8.23 -7.29
C TYR A 136 25.91 -9.62 -7.02
N PRO A 137 24.84 -10.03 -7.75
CA PRO A 137 24.28 -11.36 -7.62
C PRO A 137 25.32 -12.44 -7.93
N ARG A 138 25.34 -13.51 -7.13
CA ARG A 138 26.33 -14.59 -7.25
C ARG A 138 25.71 -15.77 -7.98
N ASN A 139 26.29 -16.11 -9.13
CA ASN A 139 25.91 -17.21 -9.99
C ASN A 139 24.44 -17.18 -10.50
N PRO A 140 23.92 -16.07 -11.06
CA PRO A 140 22.56 -16.01 -11.59
C PRO A 140 22.39 -16.94 -12.80
N LEU A 141 21.84 -18.14 -12.59
CA LEU A 141 21.83 -19.22 -13.59
C LEU A 141 20.91 -18.94 -14.78
N ASP A 142 19.90 -18.11 -14.58
CA ASP A 142 18.97 -17.68 -15.62
C ASP A 142 19.63 -16.73 -16.63
N VAL A 143 20.42 -15.77 -16.14
CA VAL A 143 21.28 -14.89 -16.94
C VAL A 143 22.34 -15.71 -17.66
N LEU A 144 22.96 -16.68 -16.97
CA LEU A 144 23.92 -17.59 -17.59
C LEU A 144 23.28 -18.35 -18.77
N ALA A 145 22.09 -18.92 -18.58
CA ALA A 145 21.37 -19.63 -19.62
C ALA A 145 21.10 -18.73 -20.84
N GLN A 146 20.65 -17.49 -20.61
CA GLN A 146 20.42 -16.50 -21.65
C GLN A 146 21.70 -16.20 -22.44
N GLN A 147 22.82 -15.96 -21.76
CA GLN A 147 24.09 -15.60 -22.39
C GLN A 147 24.68 -16.78 -23.17
N ILE A 148 24.63 -18.00 -22.63
CA ILE A 148 25.11 -19.20 -23.34
C ILE A 148 24.36 -19.36 -24.67
N VAL A 149 23.03 -19.23 -24.68
CA VAL A 149 22.25 -19.32 -25.92
C VAL A 149 22.65 -18.22 -26.91
N ALA A 150 22.90 -17.00 -26.44
CA ALA A 150 23.35 -15.89 -27.28
C ALA A 150 24.75 -16.14 -27.88
N MET A 151 25.69 -16.63 -27.07
CA MET A 151 27.07 -16.95 -27.50
C MET A 151 27.10 -18.08 -28.51
N VAL A 152 26.37 -19.17 -28.24
CA VAL A 152 26.26 -20.34 -29.12
C VAL A 152 25.49 -20.01 -30.40
N ALA A 153 24.61 -19.01 -30.38
CA ALA A 153 23.91 -18.56 -31.59
C ALA A 153 24.83 -17.87 -32.61
N VAL A 154 25.98 -17.35 -32.18
CA VAL A 154 26.94 -16.62 -33.03
C VAL A 154 28.10 -17.53 -33.48
N ALA A 155 28.55 -18.45 -32.62
CA ALA A 155 29.64 -19.38 -32.92
C ALA A 155 29.45 -20.72 -32.19
N ASP A 156 30.09 -21.78 -32.70
CA ASP A 156 30.23 -23.03 -31.95
C ASP A 156 31.26 -22.81 -30.82
N TRP A 157 31.04 -23.45 -29.66
CA TRP A 157 31.89 -23.30 -28.47
C TRP A 157 32.35 -24.66 -27.94
N ASP A 158 33.64 -24.77 -27.60
CA ASP A 158 34.09 -25.81 -26.68
C ASP A 158 33.58 -25.52 -25.25
N VAL A 159 33.11 -26.55 -24.55
CA VAL A 159 32.51 -26.41 -23.22
C VAL A 159 33.52 -25.91 -22.19
N ALA A 160 34.79 -26.34 -22.25
CA ALA A 160 35.81 -25.92 -21.29
C ALA A 160 36.21 -24.46 -21.54
N GLU A 161 36.40 -24.06 -22.80
CA GLU A 161 36.70 -22.67 -23.15
C GLU A 161 35.55 -21.72 -22.76
N LEU A 162 34.30 -22.15 -22.95
CA LEU A 162 33.12 -21.40 -22.53
C LEU A 162 33.06 -21.25 -21.00
N GLU A 163 33.33 -22.33 -20.26
CA GLU A 163 33.38 -22.31 -18.79
C GLU A 163 34.42 -21.30 -18.28
N GLU A 164 35.64 -21.33 -18.83
CA GLU A 164 36.70 -20.38 -18.49
C GLU A 164 36.32 -18.94 -18.81
N LEU A 165 35.71 -18.69 -19.97
CA LEU A 165 35.24 -17.36 -20.34
C LEU A 165 34.15 -16.85 -19.39
N VAL A 166 33.16 -17.68 -19.05
CA VAL A 166 32.09 -17.32 -18.11
C VAL A 166 32.66 -16.95 -16.74
N ARG A 167 33.61 -17.75 -16.22
CA ARG A 167 34.24 -17.51 -14.91
C ARG A 167 35.08 -16.23 -14.84
N ARG A 168 35.39 -15.57 -15.96
CA ARG A 168 36.05 -14.25 -15.95
C ARG A 168 35.09 -13.11 -15.56
N ALA A 169 33.78 -13.32 -15.64
CA ALA A 169 32.80 -12.33 -15.20
C ALA A 169 32.57 -12.43 -13.68
N ALA A 170 32.58 -11.28 -12.98
CA ALA A 170 32.48 -11.24 -11.52
C ALA A 170 31.31 -12.05 -10.92
N PRO A 171 30.07 -12.00 -11.47
CA PRO A 171 28.96 -12.82 -10.97
C PRO A 171 29.20 -14.33 -11.02
N PHE A 172 30.05 -14.83 -11.91
CA PHE A 172 30.27 -16.26 -12.16
C PHE A 172 31.68 -16.74 -11.78
N ALA A 173 32.49 -15.90 -11.12
CA ALA A 173 33.87 -16.23 -10.76
C ALA A 173 33.97 -17.57 -10.01
N ASP A 174 33.03 -17.80 -9.09
CA ASP A 174 32.96 -19.00 -8.25
C ASP A 174 31.82 -19.96 -8.67
N LEU A 175 31.40 -19.92 -9.94
CA LEU A 175 30.33 -20.78 -10.46
C LEU A 175 30.72 -22.26 -10.30
N PRO A 176 29.95 -23.11 -9.60
CA PRO A 176 30.30 -24.53 -9.53
C PRO A 176 30.20 -25.20 -10.90
N GLN A 177 31.15 -26.08 -11.25
CA GLN A 177 31.12 -26.80 -12.53
C GLN A 177 29.82 -27.63 -12.67
N SER A 178 29.31 -28.18 -11.57
CA SER A 178 28.03 -28.89 -11.53
C SER A 178 26.85 -28.00 -11.95
N ALA A 179 26.80 -26.75 -11.46
CA ALA A 179 25.76 -25.78 -11.81
C ALA A 179 25.86 -25.38 -13.30
N PHE A 180 27.07 -25.09 -13.78
CA PHE A 180 27.32 -24.80 -15.20
C PHE A 180 26.84 -25.94 -16.11
N ARG A 181 27.23 -27.18 -15.79
CA ARG A 181 26.79 -28.37 -16.55
C ARG A 181 25.27 -28.59 -16.47
N SER A 182 24.64 -28.31 -15.33
CA SER A 182 23.18 -28.43 -15.18
C SER A 182 22.44 -27.44 -16.09
N VAL A 183 22.94 -26.20 -16.23
CA VAL A 183 22.39 -25.23 -17.18
C VAL A 183 22.54 -25.72 -18.63
N LEU A 184 23.72 -26.26 -18.99
CA LEU A 184 23.91 -26.85 -20.32
C LEU A 184 23.01 -28.05 -20.58
N ASP A 185 22.82 -28.93 -19.60
CA ASP A 185 21.91 -30.08 -19.67
C ASP A 185 20.47 -29.63 -19.92
N MET A 186 20.02 -28.60 -19.21
CA MET A 186 18.70 -28.00 -19.39
C MET A 186 18.55 -27.45 -20.81
N LEU A 187 19.51 -26.65 -21.28
CA LEU A 187 19.48 -26.05 -22.62
C LEU A 187 19.62 -27.08 -23.75
N ALA A 188 20.25 -28.22 -23.49
CA ALA A 188 20.37 -29.34 -24.41
C ALA A 188 19.15 -30.28 -24.42
N GLY A 189 18.17 -30.06 -23.53
CA GLY A 189 16.92 -30.83 -23.48
C GLY A 189 16.99 -32.15 -22.71
N ARG A 190 17.76 -32.21 -21.61
CA ARG A 190 17.83 -33.39 -20.72
C ARG A 190 16.49 -33.71 -20.02
N TYR A 191 15.66 -32.71 -19.77
CA TYR A 191 14.40 -32.84 -19.04
C TYR A 191 13.24 -33.22 -19.98
N PRO A 192 12.20 -33.92 -19.49
CA PRO A 192 11.11 -34.44 -20.33
C PRO A 192 10.34 -33.33 -21.05
N SER A 193 10.55 -33.25 -22.37
CA SER A 193 9.87 -32.29 -23.24
C SER A 193 8.45 -32.73 -23.67
N ASP A 194 8.09 -33.98 -23.37
CA ASP A 194 6.77 -34.57 -23.56
C ASP A 194 5.76 -34.10 -22.49
N GLU A 195 6.21 -33.90 -21.25
CA GLU A 195 5.40 -33.28 -20.20
C GLU A 195 5.23 -31.76 -20.42
N PHE A 196 6.27 -31.08 -20.95
CA PHE A 196 6.18 -29.66 -21.28
C PHE A 196 6.94 -29.31 -22.57
N ALA A 197 6.19 -28.99 -23.63
CA ALA A 197 6.71 -28.75 -24.97
C ALA A 197 7.69 -27.55 -25.09
N GLU A 198 7.79 -26.69 -24.08
CA GLU A 198 8.68 -25.51 -24.10
C GLU A 198 10.07 -25.79 -23.56
N LEU A 199 10.28 -26.94 -22.89
CA LEU A 199 11.60 -27.50 -22.54
C LEU A 199 12.37 -28.03 -23.76
N ARG A 200 11.96 -27.64 -24.98
CA ARG A 200 12.67 -27.96 -26.21
C ARG A 200 14.12 -27.46 -26.14
N PRO A 201 15.09 -28.27 -26.58
CA PRO A 201 16.49 -27.87 -26.60
C PRO A 201 16.68 -26.54 -27.33
N ARG A 202 17.49 -25.66 -26.75
CA ARG A 202 17.90 -24.37 -27.32
C ARG A 202 19.24 -24.46 -28.05
N LEU A 203 20.06 -25.44 -27.67
CA LEU A 203 21.34 -25.75 -28.28
C LEU A 203 21.49 -27.27 -28.44
N ASN A 204 22.48 -27.68 -29.22
CA ASN A 204 22.92 -29.07 -29.28
C ASN A 204 24.25 -29.18 -28.54
N TRP A 205 24.40 -30.23 -27.71
CA TRP A 205 25.65 -30.52 -27.02
C TRP A 205 26.16 -31.90 -27.43
N ASP A 206 27.25 -31.94 -28.19
CA ASP A 206 27.98 -33.17 -28.46
C ASP A 206 28.85 -33.51 -27.24
N ARG A 207 28.44 -34.52 -26.48
CA ARG A 207 29.13 -34.97 -25.27
C ARG A 207 30.46 -35.64 -25.55
N SER A 208 30.67 -36.14 -26.77
CA SER A 208 31.90 -36.85 -27.15
C SER A 208 33.02 -35.88 -27.50
N SER A 209 32.71 -34.83 -28.25
CA SER A 209 33.67 -33.80 -28.64
C SER A 209 33.72 -32.61 -27.67
N GLY A 210 32.74 -32.46 -26.79
CA GLY A 210 32.66 -31.32 -25.87
C GLY A 210 32.20 -30.03 -26.53
N VAL A 211 31.56 -30.08 -27.70
CA VAL A 211 31.19 -28.89 -28.48
C VAL A 211 29.70 -28.58 -28.37
N LEU A 212 29.38 -27.31 -28.16
CA LEU A 212 28.05 -26.72 -28.21
C LEU A 212 27.79 -26.08 -29.57
N ARG A 213 26.63 -26.36 -30.16
CA ARG A 213 26.21 -25.82 -31.46
C ARG A 213 24.81 -25.21 -31.41
N SER A 214 24.61 -24.18 -32.21
CA SER A 214 23.32 -23.49 -32.33
C SER A 214 22.22 -24.40 -32.89
N ARG A 215 20.98 -24.18 -32.45
CA ARG A 215 19.78 -24.72 -33.10
C ARG A 215 19.05 -23.64 -33.90
N PRO A 216 18.32 -24.01 -34.96
CA PRO A 216 17.50 -23.05 -35.71
C PRO A 216 16.57 -22.25 -34.79
N GLY A 217 16.65 -20.93 -34.87
CA GLY A 217 15.84 -20.00 -34.08
C GLY A 217 16.46 -19.52 -32.76
N ALA A 218 17.58 -20.10 -32.30
CA ALA A 218 18.25 -19.70 -31.05
C ALA A 218 18.70 -18.22 -31.05
N GLY A 219 19.27 -17.74 -32.15
CA GLY A 219 19.67 -16.33 -32.28
C GLY A 219 18.49 -15.36 -32.23
N ARG A 220 17.38 -15.69 -32.91
CA ARG A 220 16.15 -14.88 -32.84
C ARG A 220 15.57 -14.86 -31.42
N LEU A 221 15.61 -15.98 -30.73
CA LEU A 221 15.16 -16.10 -29.34
C LEU A 221 15.98 -15.20 -28.41
N ALA A 222 17.30 -15.24 -28.49
CA ALA A 222 18.20 -14.43 -27.66
C ALA A 222 17.98 -12.92 -27.88
N VAL A 223 17.89 -12.46 -29.13
CA VAL A 223 17.74 -11.02 -29.45
C VAL A 223 16.37 -10.46 -29.03
N THR A 224 15.34 -11.31 -29.00
CA THR A 224 13.95 -10.86 -28.73
C THR A 224 13.52 -11.00 -27.27
N SER A 225 14.36 -11.55 -26.39
CA SER A 225 14.01 -11.81 -24.99
C SER A 225 13.77 -10.52 -24.19
N GLY A 226 14.41 -9.41 -24.57
CA GLY A 226 14.27 -8.12 -23.89
C GLY A 226 15.28 -7.86 -22.78
N GLY A 227 16.26 -8.75 -22.58
CA GLY A 227 17.34 -8.59 -21.60
C GLY A 227 17.02 -9.25 -20.26
N THR A 228 17.43 -8.60 -19.17
CA THR A 228 17.32 -9.11 -17.78
C THR A 228 16.21 -8.42 -16.98
N ILE A 229 15.61 -7.35 -17.52
CA ILE A 229 14.50 -6.65 -16.84
C ILE A 229 13.22 -7.48 -17.03
N PRO A 230 12.55 -7.92 -15.94
CA PRO A 230 11.38 -8.78 -16.04
C PRO A 230 10.17 -8.03 -16.59
N ASP A 231 9.29 -8.77 -17.28
CA ASP A 231 7.95 -8.30 -17.63
C ASP A 231 7.06 -8.41 -16.37
N ARG A 232 6.68 -7.26 -15.80
CA ARG A 232 5.77 -7.14 -14.65
C ARG A 232 4.46 -6.45 -15.04
N GLY A 233 3.40 -6.70 -14.28
CA GLY A 233 2.17 -5.93 -14.35
C GLY A 233 1.09 -6.40 -13.38
N LEU A 234 0.16 -5.50 -13.11
CA LEU A 234 -0.90 -5.67 -12.13
C LEU A 234 -2.06 -6.52 -12.70
N PHE A 235 -2.77 -7.24 -11.83
CA PHE A 235 -4.04 -7.87 -12.17
C PHE A 235 -5.15 -6.83 -12.19
N GLY A 236 -6.01 -6.82 -13.19
CA GLY A 236 -7.24 -6.04 -13.12
C GLY A 236 -8.28 -6.74 -12.26
N VAL A 237 -8.99 -5.98 -11.43
CA VAL A 237 -10.16 -6.47 -10.67
C VAL A 237 -11.44 -6.01 -11.38
N PHE A 238 -12.41 -6.91 -11.55
CA PHE A 238 -13.63 -6.67 -12.31
C PHE A 238 -14.88 -7.19 -11.59
N LEU A 239 -15.99 -6.47 -11.74
CA LEU A 239 -17.27 -6.87 -11.16
C LEU A 239 -17.87 -8.10 -11.86
N ALA A 240 -18.36 -9.07 -11.10
CA ALA A 240 -19.09 -10.23 -11.61
C ALA A 240 -20.35 -9.80 -12.37
N GLY A 241 -20.61 -10.43 -13.52
CA GLY A 241 -21.78 -10.13 -14.36
C GLY A 241 -21.64 -8.90 -15.27
N ALA A 242 -20.63 -8.04 -15.09
CA ALA A 242 -20.37 -6.89 -15.96
C ALA A 242 -19.15 -7.14 -16.87
N LYS A 243 -19.34 -7.07 -18.19
CA LYS A 243 -18.27 -7.39 -19.16
C LYS A 243 -17.04 -6.45 -19.12
N GLN A 244 -17.16 -5.24 -18.56
CA GLN A 244 -16.07 -4.25 -18.53
C GLN A 244 -16.05 -3.33 -17.28
N ALA A 245 -16.76 -3.65 -16.21
CA ALA A 245 -16.72 -2.82 -15.00
C ALA A 245 -15.44 -3.16 -14.19
N ARG A 246 -14.35 -2.47 -14.50
CA ARG A 246 -13.08 -2.58 -13.77
C ARG A 246 -13.19 -1.76 -12.49
N VAL A 247 -12.96 -2.42 -11.35
CA VAL A 247 -13.02 -1.83 -10.00
C VAL A 247 -11.64 -1.45 -9.47
N GLY A 248 -10.58 -2.09 -9.97
CA GLY A 248 -9.22 -1.63 -9.69
C GLY A 248 -8.14 -2.56 -10.20
N GLU A 249 -7.01 -2.55 -9.50
CA GLU A 249 -5.83 -3.34 -9.80
C GLU A 249 -5.31 -4.01 -8.52
N LEU A 250 -4.63 -5.15 -8.65
CA LEU A 250 -3.95 -5.84 -7.55
C LEU A 250 -2.54 -6.26 -7.96
N ASP A 251 -1.63 -6.33 -6.99
CA ASP A 251 -0.32 -6.93 -7.20
C ASP A 251 -0.43 -8.43 -7.48
N GLU A 252 0.55 -8.98 -8.20
CA GLU A 252 0.59 -10.41 -8.52
C GLU A 252 0.70 -11.28 -7.28
N GLU A 253 1.48 -10.84 -6.30
CA GLU A 253 1.67 -11.61 -5.06
C GLU A 253 0.38 -11.66 -4.25
N MET A 254 -0.33 -10.53 -4.14
CA MET A 254 -1.64 -10.45 -3.48
C MET A 254 -2.67 -11.38 -4.12
N VAL A 255 -2.76 -11.39 -5.46
CA VAL A 255 -3.72 -12.27 -6.15
C VAL A 255 -3.40 -13.74 -5.91
N TYR A 256 -2.12 -14.10 -5.81
CA TYR A 256 -1.71 -15.48 -5.61
C TYR A 256 -1.96 -15.97 -4.17
N GLU A 257 -1.91 -15.09 -3.17
CA GLU A 257 -2.31 -15.43 -1.80
C GLU A 257 -3.82 -15.45 -1.58
N SER A 258 -4.58 -14.90 -2.52
CA SER A 258 -6.02 -14.79 -2.40
C SER A 258 -6.71 -16.08 -2.84
N ARG A 259 -7.79 -16.46 -2.16
CA ARG A 259 -8.62 -17.62 -2.51
C ARG A 259 -10.01 -17.19 -2.97
N VAL A 260 -10.64 -18.03 -3.80
CA VAL A 260 -12.06 -17.85 -4.12
C VAL A 260 -12.89 -18.01 -2.85
N GLY A 261 -13.81 -17.08 -2.61
CA GLY A 261 -14.59 -16.99 -1.39
C GLY A 261 -13.97 -16.10 -0.30
N GLU A 262 -12.73 -15.63 -0.48
CA GLU A 262 -12.15 -14.63 0.42
C GLU A 262 -12.66 -13.23 0.09
N VAL A 263 -12.88 -12.44 1.13
CA VAL A 263 -13.16 -11.01 1.01
C VAL A 263 -11.85 -10.26 1.10
N PHE A 264 -11.61 -9.32 0.18
CA PHE A 264 -10.50 -8.39 0.26
C PHE A 264 -10.98 -6.95 0.11
N MET A 265 -10.19 -6.02 0.64
CA MET A 265 -10.47 -4.60 0.50
C MET A 265 -9.82 -4.09 -0.79
N LEU A 266 -10.54 -3.38 -1.65
CA LEU A 266 -9.93 -2.69 -2.79
C LEU A 266 -10.72 -1.43 -2.99
N GLY A 267 -10.31 -0.43 -2.25
CA GLY A 267 -11.35 0.48 -1.88
C GLY A 267 -11.30 0.92 -0.43
N SER A 268 -12.26 1.79 -0.15
CA SER A 268 -13.14 1.71 1.00
C SER A 268 -14.16 0.56 0.87
N SER A 269 -14.23 -0.15 -0.26
CA SER A 269 -15.19 -1.23 -0.48
C SER A 269 -14.56 -2.62 -0.25
N SER A 270 -15.31 -3.46 0.46
CA SER A 270 -15.05 -4.90 0.58
C SER A 270 -15.55 -5.63 -0.65
N TRP A 271 -14.75 -6.54 -1.17
CA TRP A 271 -15.02 -7.32 -2.38
C TRP A 271 -14.84 -8.81 -2.09
N LEU A 272 -15.88 -9.61 -2.34
CA LEU A 272 -15.80 -11.06 -2.31
C LEU A 272 -15.23 -11.56 -3.63
N ILE A 273 -14.21 -12.40 -3.57
CA ILE A 273 -13.62 -13.04 -4.74
C ILE A 273 -14.55 -14.18 -5.20
N GLU A 274 -15.17 -14.00 -6.36
CA GLU A 274 -15.99 -15.04 -6.99
C GLU A 274 -15.14 -15.97 -7.86
N ASP A 275 -14.14 -15.42 -8.54
CA ASP A 275 -13.27 -16.17 -9.42
C ASP A 275 -11.91 -15.46 -9.58
N ILE A 276 -10.85 -16.26 -9.71
CA ILE A 276 -9.50 -15.78 -10.01
C ILE A 276 -9.09 -16.41 -11.33
N THR A 277 -9.14 -15.63 -12.40
CA THR A 277 -8.66 -16.07 -13.71
C THR A 277 -7.18 -15.71 -13.88
N PRO A 278 -6.50 -16.27 -14.91
CA PRO A 278 -5.10 -15.91 -15.18
C PRO A 278 -4.87 -14.42 -15.46
N ASP A 279 -5.89 -13.68 -15.92
CA ASP A 279 -5.79 -12.28 -16.36
C ASP A 279 -6.49 -11.27 -15.44
N ARG A 280 -7.39 -11.72 -14.57
CA ARG A 280 -8.19 -10.83 -13.72
C ARG A 280 -8.71 -11.52 -12.47
N VAL A 281 -9.08 -10.71 -11.49
CA VAL A 281 -9.89 -11.14 -10.34
C VAL A 281 -11.32 -10.69 -10.57
N VAL A 282 -12.27 -11.60 -10.44
CA VAL A 282 -13.71 -11.33 -10.57
C VAL A 282 -14.32 -11.27 -9.19
N VAL A 283 -15.06 -10.19 -8.91
CA VAL A 283 -15.53 -9.89 -7.56
C VAL A 283 -16.99 -9.46 -7.50
N THR A 284 -17.62 -9.68 -6.35
CA THR A 284 -18.92 -9.09 -5.98
C THR A 284 -18.75 -8.16 -4.78
N PRO A 285 -19.59 -7.11 -4.63
CA PRO A 285 -19.54 -6.25 -3.45
C PRO A 285 -19.90 -7.06 -2.19
N ALA A 286 -19.10 -6.92 -1.13
CA ALA A 286 -19.28 -7.60 0.16
C ALA A 286 -19.34 -6.62 1.35
N PRO A 287 -20.25 -5.62 1.32
CA PRO A 287 -20.28 -4.54 2.31
C PRO A 287 -20.45 -5.07 3.74
N GLY A 288 -19.68 -4.53 4.68
CA GLY A 288 -19.75 -4.89 6.10
C GLY A 288 -19.00 -6.17 6.49
N GLN A 289 -18.38 -6.89 5.54
CA GLN A 289 -17.48 -8.00 5.86
C GLN A 289 -16.03 -7.50 5.95
N PRO A 290 -15.29 -7.83 7.02
CA PRO A 290 -13.87 -7.51 7.11
C PRO A 290 -13.11 -8.29 6.03
N GLY A 291 -12.39 -7.58 5.16
CA GLY A 291 -11.63 -8.17 4.07
C GLY A 291 -10.12 -8.18 4.34
N LYS A 292 -9.42 -9.17 3.77
CA LYS A 292 -7.95 -9.20 3.68
C LYS A 292 -7.46 -7.95 2.94
N MET A 293 -6.39 -7.34 3.42
CA MET A 293 -5.84 -6.17 2.76
C MET A 293 -4.91 -6.53 1.62
N PRO A 294 -5.01 -5.84 0.47
CA PRO A 294 -4.04 -5.97 -0.59
C PRO A 294 -2.77 -5.25 -0.20
N PHE A 295 -1.68 -6.00 -0.12
CA PHE A 295 -0.36 -5.42 -0.03
C PHE A 295 0.15 -5.10 -1.44
N TRP A 296 0.86 -3.98 -1.53
CA TRP A 296 1.58 -3.57 -2.72
C TRP A 296 3.05 -3.62 -2.35
N HIS A 297 3.72 -4.73 -2.65
CA HIS A 297 5.18 -4.72 -2.59
C HIS A 297 5.65 -3.83 -3.75
N GLY A 298 5.88 -2.54 -3.44
CA GLY A 298 6.53 -1.64 -4.36
C GLY A 298 7.83 -2.28 -4.85
N ASP A 299 8.24 -1.94 -6.07
CA ASP A 299 9.44 -2.46 -6.76
C ASP A 299 10.76 -2.28 -5.96
N ALA A 300 10.74 -1.57 -4.83
CA ALA A 300 11.91 -1.25 -4.03
C ALA A 300 12.17 -2.34 -2.98
N PRO A 301 13.42 -2.81 -2.83
CA PRO A 301 13.78 -3.94 -1.96
C PRO A 301 13.65 -3.65 -0.45
N GLY A 302 13.00 -2.56 -0.03
CA GLY A 302 12.95 -2.12 1.37
C GLY A 302 14.31 -1.66 1.90
N ARG A 303 14.32 -1.17 3.14
CA ARG A 303 15.50 -0.68 3.83
C ARG A 303 16.54 -1.80 3.99
N PRO A 304 17.80 -1.58 3.59
CA PRO A 304 18.87 -2.55 3.81
C PRO A 304 19.31 -2.59 5.27
N LEU A 305 19.82 -3.75 5.71
CA LEU A 305 20.25 -3.99 7.09
C LEU A 305 21.27 -2.96 7.60
N GLU A 306 22.18 -2.49 6.74
CA GLU A 306 23.18 -1.49 7.09
C GLU A 306 22.55 -0.14 7.49
N LEU A 307 21.56 0.33 6.70
CA LEU A 307 20.81 1.55 7.01
C LEU A 307 19.95 1.35 8.26
N GLY A 308 19.36 0.16 8.42
CA GLY A 308 18.62 -0.21 9.64
C GLY A 308 19.48 -0.15 10.91
N ARG A 309 20.71 -0.68 10.87
CA ARG A 309 21.68 -0.57 11.99
C ARG A 309 22.03 0.88 12.28
N ALA A 310 22.18 1.72 11.26
CA ALA A 310 22.48 3.15 11.45
C ALA A 310 21.31 3.89 12.09
N LEU A 311 20.07 3.55 11.72
CA LEU A 311 18.86 4.10 12.33
C LEU A 311 18.75 3.70 13.79
N GLY A 312 18.95 2.42 14.11
CA GLY A 312 18.98 1.94 15.50
C GLY A 312 20.07 2.64 16.33
N ALA A 313 21.28 2.77 15.80
CA ALA A 313 22.38 3.46 16.49
C ALA A 313 22.07 4.95 16.74
N PHE A 314 21.37 5.60 15.80
CA PHE A 314 20.93 6.99 15.95
C PHE A 314 19.87 7.14 17.06
N VAL A 315 18.93 6.19 17.16
CA VAL A 315 17.94 6.14 18.26
C VAL A 315 18.65 5.90 19.60
N ALA A 316 19.61 4.98 19.66
CA ALA A 316 20.40 4.72 20.87
C ALA A 316 21.21 5.95 21.31
N GLU A 317 21.83 6.66 20.36
CA GLU A 317 22.55 7.92 20.63
C GLU A 317 21.61 8.96 21.26
N LEU A 318 20.44 9.19 20.66
CA LEU A 318 19.46 10.15 21.18
C LEU A 318 18.86 9.72 22.51
N GLY A 319 18.57 8.43 22.70
CA GLY A 319 18.03 7.88 23.95
C GLY A 319 18.97 8.03 25.14
N GLY A 320 20.28 8.18 24.91
CA GLY A 320 21.28 8.46 25.94
C GLY A 320 21.44 9.94 26.32
N MET A 321 20.71 10.85 25.66
CA MET A 321 20.81 12.30 25.86
C MET A 321 19.58 12.86 26.58
N ASP A 322 19.72 14.03 27.20
CA ASP A 322 18.58 14.84 27.65
C ASP A 322 17.93 15.59 26.47
N ALA A 323 16.75 16.16 26.69
CA ALA A 323 15.97 16.82 25.63
C ALA A 323 16.74 17.97 24.94
N ASP A 324 17.54 18.74 25.69
CA ASP A 324 18.36 19.82 25.13
C ASP A 324 19.55 19.29 24.31
N GLY A 325 20.18 18.22 24.78
CA GLY A 325 21.21 17.48 24.05
C GLY A 325 20.68 16.89 22.74
N GLN A 326 19.50 16.26 22.79
CA GLN A 326 18.81 15.73 21.61
C GLN A 326 18.51 16.83 20.59
N ARG A 327 17.89 17.94 21.00
CA ARG A 327 17.62 19.09 20.10
C ARG A 327 18.90 19.63 19.47
N THR A 328 19.98 19.73 20.24
CA THR A 328 21.28 20.19 19.74
C THR A 328 21.87 19.23 18.70
N ARG A 329 21.76 17.91 18.93
CA ARG A 329 22.21 16.85 18.00
C ARG A 329 21.40 16.86 16.70
N LEU A 330 20.08 17.04 16.78
CA LEU A 330 19.18 17.07 15.63
C LEU A 330 19.38 18.32 14.76
N ARG A 331 19.58 19.49 15.36
CA ARG A 331 19.93 20.72 14.59
C ARG A 331 21.22 20.56 13.80
N ARG A 332 22.22 19.86 14.36
CA ARG A 332 23.47 19.54 13.65
C ARG A 332 23.24 18.59 12.47
N ALA A 333 22.30 17.66 12.59
CA ALA A 333 21.89 16.79 11.47
C ALA A 333 21.17 17.57 10.36
N GLY A 334 20.66 18.77 10.66
CA GLY A 334 20.06 19.70 9.69
C GLY A 334 18.54 19.77 9.76
N LEU A 335 17.94 19.33 10.88
CA LEU A 335 16.51 19.46 11.14
C LEU A 335 16.18 20.90 11.57
N ASP A 336 14.99 21.37 11.19
CA ASP A 336 14.44 22.61 11.72
C ASP A 336 13.85 22.42 13.14
N GLU A 337 13.36 23.50 13.76
CA GLU A 337 12.84 23.48 15.12
C GLU A 337 11.58 22.60 15.29
N PHE A 338 10.72 22.55 14.27
CA PHE A 338 9.50 21.73 14.30
C PHE A 338 9.87 20.25 14.21
N ALA A 339 10.74 19.88 13.29
CA ALA A 339 11.26 18.54 13.14
C ALA A 339 12.02 18.09 14.40
N CYS A 340 12.85 18.95 14.99
CA CYS A 340 13.54 18.64 16.25
C CYS A 340 12.55 18.35 17.39
N THR A 341 11.53 19.20 17.54
CA THR A 341 10.52 19.05 18.59
C THR A 341 9.73 17.75 18.39
N ASN A 342 9.19 17.53 17.19
CA ASN A 342 8.40 16.35 16.86
C ASN A 342 9.17 15.04 17.10
N LEU A 343 10.44 14.99 16.69
CA LEU A 343 11.24 13.77 16.85
C LEU A 343 11.58 13.49 18.32
N VAL A 344 11.93 14.53 19.08
CA VAL A 344 12.18 14.39 20.53
C VAL A 344 10.93 13.91 21.26
N ASP A 345 9.79 14.53 20.99
CA ASP A 345 8.53 14.18 21.64
C ASP A 345 8.08 12.77 21.25
N TYR A 346 8.23 12.39 19.98
CA TYR A 346 7.94 11.04 19.48
C TYR A 346 8.77 9.96 20.19
N LEU A 347 10.08 10.16 20.33
CA LEU A 347 10.95 9.22 21.06
C LEU A 347 10.61 9.20 22.56
N ALA A 348 10.32 10.35 23.17
CA ALA A 348 9.94 10.42 24.59
C ALA A 348 8.60 9.73 24.87
N GLU A 349 7.61 9.85 23.98
CA GLU A 349 6.35 9.11 24.05
C GLU A 349 6.59 7.60 23.92
N GLN A 350 7.40 7.17 22.95
CA GLN A 350 7.70 5.75 22.76
C GLN A 350 8.38 5.14 23.99
N GLN A 351 9.39 5.83 24.53
CA GLN A 351 10.10 5.44 25.73
C GLN A 351 9.17 5.36 26.95
N ARG A 352 8.18 6.26 27.06
CA ARG A 352 7.17 6.20 28.13
C ARG A 352 6.20 5.04 27.97
N ALA A 353 5.78 4.74 26.73
CA ALA A 353 4.82 3.68 26.45
C ALA A 353 5.42 2.28 26.65
N THR A 354 6.65 2.06 26.19
CA THR A 354 7.27 0.73 26.16
C THR A 354 8.40 0.54 27.17
N GLY A 355 8.79 1.61 27.88
CA GLY A 355 9.84 1.59 28.89
C GLY A 355 11.27 1.58 28.32
N VAL A 356 11.45 1.31 27.03
CA VAL A 356 12.74 1.35 26.31
C VAL A 356 12.50 1.75 24.85
N LEU A 357 13.48 2.39 24.21
CA LEU A 357 13.46 2.61 22.77
C LEU A 357 13.99 1.38 22.03
N PRO A 358 13.33 0.92 20.95
CA PRO A 358 13.91 -0.02 20.01
C PRO A 358 15.12 0.60 19.32
N ASP A 359 16.25 -0.10 19.27
CA ASP A 359 17.51 0.35 18.67
C ASP A 359 18.26 -0.81 17.98
N ASP A 360 19.53 -0.62 17.59
CA ASP A 360 20.32 -1.66 16.90
C ASP A 360 20.74 -2.82 17.83
N ARG A 361 20.48 -2.71 19.13
CA ARG A 361 20.85 -3.67 20.18
C ARG A 361 19.69 -4.05 21.10
N THR A 362 18.52 -3.46 20.94
CA THR A 362 17.32 -3.71 21.73
C THR A 362 16.12 -3.82 20.80
N LEU A 363 15.51 -5.00 20.75
CA LEU A 363 14.21 -5.22 20.14
C LEU A 363 13.11 -5.10 21.18
N VAL A 364 11.96 -4.58 20.77
CA VAL A 364 10.77 -4.50 21.63
C VAL A 364 9.66 -5.32 21.01
N LEU A 365 9.14 -6.28 21.76
CA LEU A 365 7.98 -7.08 21.39
C LEU A 365 6.82 -6.56 22.22
N GLU A 366 5.94 -5.80 21.58
CA GLU A 366 4.80 -5.16 22.19
C GLU A 366 3.54 -5.95 21.88
N ARG A 367 2.67 -6.15 22.87
CA ARG A 367 1.32 -6.67 22.65
C ARG A 367 0.26 -5.77 23.26
N PHE A 368 -0.88 -5.69 22.60
CA PHE A 368 -2.06 -4.96 23.05
C PHE A 368 -3.32 -5.57 22.42
N ARG A 369 -4.48 -5.18 22.94
CA ARG A 369 -5.77 -5.49 22.33
C ARG A 369 -6.20 -4.34 21.44
N ASP A 370 -6.79 -4.65 20.29
CA ASP A 370 -7.44 -3.63 19.48
C ASP A 370 -8.87 -3.34 19.97
N GLU A 371 -9.55 -2.40 19.29
CA GLU A 371 -10.91 -1.99 19.67
C GLU A 371 -11.95 -3.12 19.57
N LEU A 372 -11.66 -4.17 18.80
CA LEU A 372 -12.50 -5.37 18.67
C LEU A 372 -12.17 -6.41 19.74
N GLY A 373 -11.12 -6.19 20.53
CA GLY A 373 -10.63 -7.10 21.56
C GLY A 373 -9.66 -8.15 21.04
N ASP A 374 -9.30 -8.14 19.75
CA ASP A 374 -8.33 -9.05 19.16
C ASP A 374 -6.91 -8.72 19.63
N TRP A 375 -6.08 -9.75 19.83
CA TRP A 375 -4.68 -9.55 20.17
C TRP A 375 -3.86 -9.13 18.96
N ARG A 376 -3.03 -8.12 19.17
CA ARG A 376 -1.98 -7.70 18.23
C ARG A 376 -0.63 -7.79 18.91
N VAL A 377 0.35 -8.28 18.15
CA VAL A 377 1.75 -8.28 18.56
C VAL A 377 2.56 -7.49 17.54
N CYS A 378 3.24 -6.44 17.99
CA CYS A 378 4.15 -5.63 17.20
C CYS A 378 5.59 -5.95 17.59
N ILE A 379 6.41 -6.34 16.61
CA ILE A 379 7.84 -6.56 16.77
C ILE A 379 8.55 -5.34 16.22
N HIS A 380 9.07 -4.49 17.12
CA HIS A 380 9.80 -3.27 16.76
C HIS A 380 11.26 -3.59 16.51
N SER A 381 11.71 -3.35 15.29
CA SER A 381 13.06 -3.69 14.83
C SER A 381 13.49 -2.74 13.71
N PRO A 382 14.68 -2.11 13.76
CA PRO A 382 15.09 -1.18 12.71
C PRO A 382 15.65 -1.88 11.46
N PHE A 383 15.75 -3.22 11.43
CA PHE A 383 16.57 -3.97 10.48
C PHE A 383 16.05 -4.09 9.04
N GLY A 384 14.89 -3.50 8.74
CA GLY A 384 14.39 -3.36 7.37
C GLY A 384 13.62 -4.56 6.84
N ALA A 385 12.80 -4.31 5.81
CA ALA A 385 11.85 -5.27 5.28
C ALA A 385 12.53 -6.53 4.69
N ARG A 386 13.77 -6.44 4.22
CA ARG A 386 14.52 -7.61 3.71
C ARG A 386 14.76 -8.68 4.79
N VAL A 387 14.85 -8.26 6.05
CA VAL A 387 14.96 -9.15 7.22
C VAL A 387 13.59 -9.48 7.78
N HIS A 388 12.67 -8.52 7.81
CA HIS A 388 11.34 -8.71 8.39
C HIS A 388 10.42 -9.59 7.55
N ALA A 389 10.53 -9.56 6.21
CA ALA A 389 9.73 -10.40 5.32
C ALA A 389 9.95 -11.91 5.56
N PRO A 390 11.19 -12.45 5.52
CA PRO A 390 11.41 -13.86 5.85
C PRO A 390 11.10 -14.17 7.32
N TRP A 391 11.26 -13.21 8.22
CA TRP A 391 10.91 -13.41 9.64
C TRP A 391 9.39 -13.53 9.84
N ALA A 392 8.60 -12.70 9.15
CA ALA A 392 7.15 -12.79 9.15
C ALA A 392 6.67 -14.13 8.59
N GLN A 393 7.27 -14.62 7.50
CA GLN A 393 6.95 -15.96 6.95
C GLN A 393 7.23 -17.08 7.96
N ALA A 394 8.37 -17.02 8.66
CA ALA A 394 8.69 -17.97 9.71
C ALA A 394 7.68 -17.93 10.87
N ILE A 395 7.24 -16.73 11.27
CA ILE A 395 6.22 -16.52 12.30
C ILE A 395 4.89 -17.14 11.89
N GLU A 396 4.41 -16.85 10.68
CA GLU A 396 3.15 -17.39 10.15
C GLU A 396 3.17 -18.92 10.12
N ALA A 397 4.24 -19.51 9.59
CA ALA A 397 4.36 -20.96 9.50
C ALA A 397 4.38 -21.63 10.89
N ARG A 398 5.12 -21.08 11.84
CA ARG A 398 5.14 -21.58 13.22
C ARG A 398 3.75 -21.48 13.86
N LEU A 399 3.09 -20.34 13.74
CA LEU A 399 1.77 -20.15 14.35
C LEU A 399 0.68 -21.02 13.69
N ALA A 400 0.71 -21.18 12.37
CA ALA A 400 -0.19 -22.06 11.64
C ALA A 400 -0.05 -23.52 12.10
N SER A 401 1.18 -23.98 12.34
CA SER A 401 1.45 -25.34 12.82
C SER A 401 1.07 -25.58 14.30
N THR A 402 1.11 -24.53 15.13
CA THR A 402 1.00 -24.69 16.60
C THR A 402 -0.40 -24.36 17.13
N SER A 403 -1.06 -23.35 16.56
CA SER A 403 -2.32 -22.79 17.09
C SER A 403 -3.55 -23.15 16.26
N GLY A 404 -3.38 -23.54 14.99
CA GLY A 404 -4.49 -23.76 14.05
C GLY A 404 -5.29 -22.49 13.73
N LEU A 405 -4.88 -21.32 14.24
CA LEU A 405 -5.49 -20.03 13.97
C LEU A 405 -5.01 -19.48 12.62
N GLU A 406 -5.90 -18.80 11.91
CA GLU A 406 -5.52 -17.99 10.75
C GLU A 406 -4.80 -16.72 11.24
N VAL A 407 -3.46 -16.81 11.29
CA VAL A 407 -2.60 -15.67 11.62
C VAL A 407 -2.26 -14.91 10.35
N GLN A 408 -2.31 -13.59 10.46
CA GLN A 408 -1.85 -12.68 9.40
C GLN A 408 -0.69 -11.87 9.94
N CYS A 409 0.46 -11.93 9.27
CA CYS A 409 1.59 -11.07 9.53
C CYS A 409 1.70 -10.00 8.44
N ILE A 410 2.01 -8.79 8.86
CA ILE A 410 2.35 -7.67 7.99
C ILE A 410 3.71 -7.18 8.41
N TYR A 411 4.59 -6.96 7.45
CA TYR A 411 5.93 -6.45 7.72
C TYR A 411 6.14 -5.09 7.04
N THR A 412 6.99 -4.29 7.65
CA THR A 412 7.45 -2.99 7.14
C THR A 412 8.95 -2.88 7.39
N ASP A 413 9.56 -1.75 7.07
CA ASP A 413 10.98 -1.53 7.39
C ASP A 413 11.26 -1.41 8.89
N ASP A 414 10.26 -1.00 9.69
CA ASP A 414 10.41 -0.72 11.12
C ASP A 414 9.95 -1.88 12.03
N GLY A 415 9.39 -2.95 11.45
CA GLY A 415 8.91 -4.07 12.24
C GLY A 415 7.85 -4.94 11.58
N ILE A 416 7.28 -5.82 12.40
CA ILE A 416 6.25 -6.80 12.01
C ILE A 416 5.03 -6.62 12.91
N VAL A 417 3.84 -6.67 12.33
CA VAL A 417 2.55 -6.70 13.02
C VAL A 417 1.94 -8.08 12.82
N VAL A 418 1.64 -8.77 13.91
CA VAL A 418 0.99 -10.08 13.92
C VAL A 418 -0.41 -9.92 14.49
N ARG A 419 -1.41 -10.32 13.72
CA ARG A 419 -2.81 -10.33 14.15
C ARG A 419 -3.23 -11.75 14.51
N LEU A 420 -3.76 -11.91 15.73
CA LEU A 420 -4.30 -13.18 16.21
C LEU A 420 -5.78 -12.99 16.53
N PRO A 421 -6.68 -13.24 15.56
CA PRO A 421 -8.12 -13.13 15.80
C PRO A 421 -8.59 -14.20 16.80
N GLU A 422 -9.59 -13.86 17.61
CA GLU A 422 -10.29 -14.81 18.50
C GLU A 422 -9.41 -15.51 19.56
N ALA A 423 -8.21 -15.02 19.81
CA ALA A 423 -7.34 -15.56 20.87
C ALA A 423 -7.84 -15.12 22.26
N GLU A 424 -8.32 -16.08 23.08
CA GLU A 424 -8.78 -15.78 24.45
C GLU A 424 -7.63 -15.33 25.37
N GLU A 425 -6.48 -16.01 25.26
CA GLU A 425 -5.29 -15.76 26.07
C GLU A 425 -4.27 -14.86 25.35
N ALA A 426 -3.48 -14.13 26.13
CA ALA A 426 -2.42 -13.30 25.59
C ALA A 426 -1.33 -14.17 24.94
N PRO A 427 -0.98 -13.96 23.66
CA PRO A 427 -0.02 -14.81 22.97
C PRO A 427 1.38 -14.66 23.60
N PRO A 428 2.15 -15.77 23.71
CA PRO A 428 3.52 -15.71 24.20
C PRO A 428 4.44 -15.12 23.13
N PHE A 429 5.39 -14.27 23.51
CA PHE A 429 6.32 -13.65 22.56
C PHE A 429 7.31 -14.63 21.91
N SER A 430 7.46 -15.83 22.49
CA SER A 430 8.38 -16.87 22.00
C SER A 430 8.10 -17.34 20.58
N PHE A 431 6.88 -17.17 20.04
CA PHE A 431 6.61 -17.52 18.65
C PHE A 431 7.48 -16.72 17.67
N ALA A 432 7.91 -15.51 18.05
CA ALA A 432 8.71 -14.62 17.22
C ALA A 432 10.22 -14.92 17.28
N LEU A 433 10.68 -15.77 18.20
CA LEU A 433 12.10 -16.02 18.42
C LEU A 433 12.48 -17.42 17.95
N PHE A 434 13.47 -17.54 17.07
CA PHE A 434 13.84 -18.80 16.42
C PHE A 434 15.29 -19.16 16.71
N GLU A 435 15.60 -20.46 16.70
CA GLU A 435 17.00 -20.86 16.56
C GLU A 435 17.51 -20.48 15.15
N PRO A 436 18.74 -19.96 15.01
CA PRO A 436 19.34 -19.59 13.72
C PRO A 436 19.28 -20.66 12.64
N GLU A 437 19.47 -21.92 13.02
CA GLU A 437 19.41 -23.05 12.12
C GLU A 437 17.95 -23.38 11.73
N GLU A 438 17.03 -23.26 12.69
CA GLU A 438 15.60 -23.48 12.50
C GLU A 438 14.97 -22.43 11.56
N VAL A 439 15.26 -21.14 11.77
CA VAL A 439 14.69 -20.06 10.93
C VAL A 439 15.14 -20.18 9.47
N HIS A 440 16.39 -20.60 9.26
CA HIS A 440 16.92 -20.82 7.92
C HIS A 440 16.10 -21.88 7.18
N ASP A 441 15.97 -23.06 7.78
CA ASP A 441 15.30 -24.19 7.15
C ASP A 441 13.80 -23.93 6.95
N LEU A 442 13.15 -23.28 7.92
CA LEU A 442 11.74 -22.93 7.83
C LEU A 442 11.46 -21.94 6.70
N VAL A 443 12.26 -20.89 6.56
CA VAL A 443 12.10 -19.91 5.47
C VAL A 443 12.35 -20.56 4.10
N VAL A 444 13.33 -21.46 4.00
CA VAL A 444 13.60 -22.20 2.75
C VAL A 444 12.43 -23.10 2.36
N GLU A 445 11.75 -23.74 3.32
CA GLU A 445 10.57 -24.57 3.05
C GLU A 445 9.37 -23.70 2.62
N GLU A 446 9.13 -22.60 3.33
CA GLU A 446 7.94 -21.78 3.14
C GLU A 446 8.01 -20.89 1.90
N VAL A 447 9.20 -20.37 1.55
CA VAL A 447 9.35 -19.54 0.35
C VAL A 447 8.87 -20.27 -0.90
N ALA A 448 9.11 -21.58 -1.00
CA ALA A 448 8.71 -22.42 -2.13
C ALA A 448 7.20 -22.53 -2.32
N ARG A 449 6.43 -22.36 -1.24
CA ARG A 449 4.96 -22.41 -1.22
C ARG A 449 4.35 -21.03 -1.47
N GLY A 450 5.11 -19.98 -1.21
CA GLY A 450 4.67 -18.60 -1.27
C GLY A 450 4.50 -18.02 -2.68
N PRO A 451 3.76 -16.90 -2.79
CA PRO A 451 3.51 -16.19 -4.05
C PRO A 451 4.77 -15.60 -4.68
N LEU A 452 5.69 -15.12 -3.84
CA LEU A 452 6.97 -14.54 -4.24
C LEU A 452 7.74 -15.53 -5.13
N PHE A 453 7.81 -16.80 -4.72
CA PHE A 453 8.55 -17.81 -5.46
C PHE A 453 7.92 -18.10 -6.83
N ALA A 454 6.58 -18.15 -6.93
CA ALA A 454 5.91 -18.33 -8.21
C ALA A 454 6.18 -17.15 -9.18
N SER A 455 6.18 -15.92 -8.65
CA SER A 455 6.52 -14.70 -9.40
C SER A 455 7.98 -14.73 -9.87
N ARG A 456 8.93 -15.01 -8.97
CA ARG A 456 10.36 -15.10 -9.30
C ARG A 456 10.68 -16.25 -10.24
N PHE A 457 10.02 -17.40 -10.09
CA PHE A 457 10.18 -18.52 -11.02
C PHE A 457 9.77 -18.13 -12.44
N ARG A 458 8.67 -17.39 -12.60
CA ARG A 458 8.23 -16.87 -13.91
C ARG A 458 9.28 -15.95 -14.52
N GLU A 459 9.84 -15.04 -13.73
CA GLU A 459 10.89 -14.11 -14.16
C GLU A 459 12.15 -14.87 -14.58
N CYS A 460 12.63 -15.80 -13.76
CA CYS A 460 13.79 -16.65 -14.04
C CYS A 460 13.58 -17.54 -15.28
N ALA A 461 12.41 -18.15 -15.43
CA ALA A 461 12.08 -19.01 -16.57
C ALA A 461 12.01 -18.21 -17.88
N ALA A 462 11.46 -16.99 -17.83
CA ALA A 462 11.44 -16.08 -18.98
C ALA A 462 12.87 -15.64 -19.36
N ARG A 463 13.69 -15.23 -18.39
CA ARG A 463 15.09 -14.82 -18.61
C ARG A 463 15.94 -15.96 -19.15
N SER A 464 15.71 -17.18 -18.66
CA SER A 464 16.32 -18.44 -19.14
C SER A 464 15.86 -18.88 -20.54
N LEU A 465 15.01 -18.09 -21.22
CA LEU A 465 14.49 -18.38 -22.56
C LEU A 465 13.63 -19.66 -22.63
N LEU A 466 13.06 -20.09 -21.50
CA LEU A 466 12.13 -21.22 -21.44
C LEU A 466 10.70 -20.77 -21.81
N LEU A 467 10.37 -19.51 -21.57
CA LEU A 467 9.07 -18.90 -21.91
C LEU A 467 9.21 -17.86 -23.05
N PRO A 468 9.46 -18.30 -24.31
CA PRO A 468 9.70 -17.38 -25.43
C PRO A 468 8.49 -16.47 -25.73
N ARG A 469 8.79 -15.24 -26.18
CA ARG A 469 7.80 -14.30 -26.73
C ARG A 469 7.34 -14.76 -28.11
N ARG A 470 6.03 -14.71 -28.37
CA ARG A 470 5.45 -15.15 -29.67
C ARG A 470 5.76 -14.20 -30.84
N ARG A 471 5.90 -12.90 -30.58
CA ARG A 471 6.18 -11.88 -31.60
C ARG A 471 7.25 -10.90 -31.10
N PRO A 472 8.27 -10.58 -31.91
CA PRO A 472 9.21 -9.51 -31.62
C PRO A 472 8.47 -8.18 -31.45
N GLY A 473 8.83 -7.39 -30.43
CA GLY A 473 8.29 -6.03 -30.21
C GLY A 473 6.92 -5.96 -29.52
N SER A 474 6.22 -7.06 -29.29
CA SER A 474 4.98 -7.09 -28.49
C SER A 474 5.19 -7.88 -27.21
N ARG A 475 4.77 -7.31 -26.06
CA ARG A 475 4.73 -8.07 -24.81
C ARG A 475 3.79 -9.26 -24.94
N THR A 476 4.20 -10.40 -24.41
CA THR A 476 3.26 -11.52 -24.27
C THR A 476 2.27 -11.12 -23.17
N PRO A 477 0.95 -11.32 -23.36
CA PRO A 477 -0.01 -11.04 -22.30
C PRO A 477 0.41 -11.74 -21.01
N LEU A 478 0.47 -11.01 -19.90
CA LEU A 478 1.03 -11.50 -18.63
C LEU A 478 0.31 -12.76 -18.15
N TRP A 479 -1.01 -12.84 -18.31
CA TRP A 479 -1.80 -14.02 -17.99
C TRP A 479 -1.33 -15.29 -18.68
N GLN A 480 -0.92 -15.17 -19.95
CA GLN A 480 -0.42 -16.30 -20.72
C GLN A 480 0.98 -16.70 -20.24
N GLN A 481 1.81 -15.73 -19.84
CA GLN A 481 3.09 -16.03 -19.20
C GLN A 481 2.89 -16.75 -17.85
N ARG A 482 1.93 -16.29 -17.04
CA ARG A 482 1.57 -16.90 -15.74
C ARG A 482 1.12 -18.35 -15.89
N GLN A 483 0.16 -18.62 -16.79
CA GLN A 483 -0.33 -19.98 -17.02
C GLN A 483 0.78 -20.94 -17.47
N ARG A 484 1.65 -20.49 -18.40
CA ARG A 484 2.78 -21.30 -18.88
C ARG A 484 3.82 -21.52 -17.79
N SER A 485 4.11 -20.50 -17.00
CA SER A 485 5.05 -20.58 -15.88
C SER A 485 4.56 -21.53 -14.79
N ALA A 486 3.29 -21.46 -14.41
CA ALA A 486 2.69 -22.36 -13.41
C ALA A 486 2.78 -23.83 -13.86
N HIS A 487 2.47 -24.12 -15.12
CA HIS A 487 2.61 -25.48 -15.66
C HIS A 487 4.08 -25.92 -15.68
N LEU A 488 5.01 -25.04 -16.09
CA LEU A 488 6.44 -25.34 -16.05
C LEU A 488 6.92 -25.61 -14.61
N LEU A 489 6.46 -24.84 -13.63
CA LEU A 489 6.79 -25.01 -12.22
C LEU A 489 6.32 -26.38 -11.70
N GLN A 490 5.12 -26.82 -12.06
CA GLN A 490 4.59 -28.15 -11.70
C GLN A 490 5.44 -29.30 -12.26
N VAL A 491 6.03 -29.14 -13.44
CA VAL A 491 6.93 -30.14 -14.02
C VAL A 491 8.33 -30.03 -13.40
N ALA A 492 8.85 -28.81 -13.22
CA ALA A 492 10.17 -28.54 -12.69
C ALA A 492 10.32 -28.94 -11.21
N SER A 493 9.26 -28.82 -10.41
CA SER A 493 9.26 -29.17 -8.98
C SER A 493 9.56 -30.65 -8.72
N LYS A 494 9.33 -31.53 -9.70
CA LYS A 494 9.73 -32.95 -9.65
C LYS A 494 11.25 -33.15 -9.71
N TYR A 495 11.99 -32.12 -10.10
CA TYR A 495 13.43 -32.15 -10.33
C TYR A 495 14.13 -31.10 -9.46
N ALA A 496 14.54 -31.48 -8.25
CA ALA A 496 15.23 -30.58 -7.32
C ALA A 496 16.53 -29.93 -7.89
N SER A 497 17.14 -30.57 -8.90
CA SER A 497 18.35 -30.06 -9.57
C SER A 497 18.06 -29.15 -10.78
N PHE A 498 16.80 -28.85 -11.07
CA PHE A 498 16.42 -28.00 -12.20
C PHE A 498 16.99 -26.58 -12.02
N PRO A 499 17.84 -26.08 -12.95
CA PRO A 499 18.56 -24.82 -12.75
C PRO A 499 17.69 -23.61 -12.42
N VAL A 500 16.51 -23.49 -13.04
CA VAL A 500 15.60 -22.37 -12.78
C VAL A 500 14.98 -22.45 -11.38
N MET A 501 14.73 -23.65 -10.85
CA MET A 501 14.28 -23.81 -9.47
C MET A 501 15.36 -23.32 -8.51
N LEU A 502 16.61 -23.76 -8.71
CA LEU A 502 17.75 -23.36 -7.89
C LEU A 502 17.99 -21.85 -7.96
N GLU A 503 17.89 -21.25 -9.14
CA GLU A 503 18.00 -19.80 -9.30
C GLU A 503 16.87 -19.06 -8.59
N THR A 504 15.65 -19.59 -8.65
CA THR A 504 14.50 -18.96 -7.98
C THR A 504 14.70 -18.93 -6.47
N TYR A 505 15.16 -20.04 -5.86
CA TYR A 505 15.53 -20.06 -4.45
C TYR A 505 16.62 -19.04 -4.15
N ARG A 506 17.67 -18.99 -4.97
CA ARG A 506 18.79 -18.06 -4.77
C ARG A 506 18.32 -16.60 -4.85
N GLU A 507 17.51 -16.23 -5.84
CA GLU A 507 16.97 -14.87 -5.99
C GLU A 507 16.08 -14.50 -4.79
N CYS A 508 15.13 -15.36 -4.42
CA CYS A 508 14.25 -15.07 -3.28
C CYS A 508 15.04 -14.90 -1.97
N LEU A 509 15.98 -15.81 -1.67
CA LEU A 509 16.65 -15.86 -0.37
C LEU A 509 17.81 -14.86 -0.22
N GLN A 510 18.43 -14.44 -1.32
CA GLN A 510 19.63 -13.58 -1.29
C GLN A 510 19.41 -12.17 -1.87
N ASP A 511 18.55 -12.04 -2.88
CA ASP A 511 18.37 -10.76 -3.57
C ASP A 511 17.12 -10.03 -3.07
N VAL A 512 16.03 -10.76 -2.81
CA VAL A 512 14.81 -10.20 -2.22
C VAL A 512 14.96 -10.16 -0.71
N PHE A 513 15.11 -11.32 -0.07
CA PHE A 513 15.38 -11.42 1.35
C PHE A 513 16.84 -11.12 1.68
N ASP A 514 17.09 -10.87 2.96
CA ASP A 514 18.40 -10.98 3.59
C ASP A 514 18.35 -12.09 4.64
N LEU A 515 18.21 -13.34 4.17
CA LEU A 515 18.20 -14.51 5.06
C LEU A 515 19.49 -14.62 5.90
N PRO A 516 20.71 -14.36 5.36
CA PRO A 516 21.90 -14.28 6.18
C PRO A 516 21.80 -13.23 7.29
N GLY A 517 21.20 -12.07 7.00
CA GLY A 517 20.89 -11.03 7.98
C GLY A 517 19.94 -11.50 9.07
N LEU A 518 18.88 -12.24 8.72
CA LEU A 518 17.94 -12.84 9.69
C LEU A 518 18.62 -13.91 10.56
N THR A 519 19.39 -14.81 9.97
CA THR A 519 20.15 -15.83 10.72
C THR A 519 21.17 -15.19 11.67
N ALA A 520 21.83 -14.12 11.24
CA ALA A 520 22.72 -13.33 12.10
C ALA A 520 21.96 -12.66 13.25
N LEU A 521 20.81 -12.06 12.97
CA LEU A 521 19.93 -11.46 14.00
C LEU A 521 19.51 -12.49 15.05
N MET A 522 19.05 -13.67 14.64
CA MET A 522 18.69 -14.74 15.58
C MET A 522 19.90 -15.22 16.39
N SER A 523 21.09 -15.24 15.79
CA SER A 523 22.34 -15.60 16.48
C SER A 523 22.72 -14.54 17.52
N ASP A 524 22.51 -13.27 17.19
CA ASP A 524 22.75 -12.13 18.06
C ASP A 524 21.78 -12.11 19.25
N ILE A 525 20.50 -12.45 19.02
CA ILE A 525 19.51 -12.64 20.09
C ILE A 525 19.91 -13.82 20.99
N ARG A 526 20.26 -14.98 20.40
CA ARG A 526 20.69 -16.18 21.13
C ARG A 526 21.91 -15.93 22.01
N SER A 527 22.89 -15.19 21.49
CA SER A 527 24.11 -14.82 22.22
C SER A 527 23.91 -13.65 23.20
N ARG A 528 22.72 -13.04 23.22
CA ARG A 528 22.36 -11.85 24.02
C ARG A 528 23.19 -10.61 23.67
N SER A 529 23.75 -10.54 22.46
CA SER A 529 24.33 -9.31 21.91
C SER A 529 23.23 -8.30 21.55
N ILE A 530 22.05 -8.81 21.16
CA ILE A 530 20.80 -8.06 21.03
C ILE A 530 19.86 -8.46 22.17
N ARG A 531 19.40 -7.46 22.93
CA ARG A 531 18.42 -7.60 24.00
C ARG A 531 17.01 -7.63 23.41
N VAL A 532 16.15 -8.48 23.95
CA VAL A 532 14.71 -8.52 23.62
C VAL A 532 13.94 -8.07 24.86
N VAL A 533 13.04 -7.11 24.69
CA VAL A 533 12.17 -6.59 25.75
C VAL A 533 10.72 -6.87 25.38
N GLU A 534 10.02 -7.57 26.27
CA GLU A 534 8.60 -7.89 26.14
C GLU A 534 7.78 -6.87 26.91
N VAL A 535 6.76 -6.29 26.28
CA VAL A 535 5.90 -5.28 26.91
C VAL A 535 4.45 -5.47 26.50
N GLU A 536 3.55 -5.28 27.47
CA GLU A 536 2.12 -5.22 27.22
C GLU A 536 1.64 -3.78 27.46
N THR A 537 0.98 -3.22 26.46
CA THR A 537 0.47 -1.84 26.49
C THR A 537 -1.05 -1.86 26.44
N ALA A 538 -1.68 -0.89 27.08
CA ALA A 538 -3.15 -0.76 27.05
C ALA A 538 -3.65 -0.28 25.68
N THR A 539 -2.84 0.52 25.00
CA THR A 539 -3.05 1.08 23.67
C THR A 539 -1.74 0.99 22.90
N PRO A 540 -1.76 0.92 21.56
CA PRO A 540 -0.54 0.90 20.75
C PRO A 540 0.40 2.06 21.11
N SER A 541 1.69 1.75 21.27
CA SER A 541 2.75 2.76 21.41
C SER A 541 2.92 3.59 20.12
N PRO A 542 3.52 4.79 20.17
CA PRO A 542 3.77 5.60 18.97
C PRO A 542 4.42 4.87 17.79
N PHE A 543 5.34 3.94 18.06
CA PHE A 543 5.96 3.10 17.03
C PHE A 543 4.99 2.04 16.53
N ALA A 544 4.20 1.40 17.40
CA ALA A 544 3.16 0.45 16.99
C ALA A 544 2.08 1.15 16.14
N SER A 545 1.68 2.35 16.53
CA SER A 545 0.79 3.22 15.75
C SER A 545 1.38 3.53 14.38
N SER A 546 2.69 3.76 14.28
CA SER A 546 3.36 4.06 13.01
C SER A 546 3.48 2.83 12.11
N LEU A 547 3.79 1.65 12.69
CA LEU A 547 3.74 0.37 12.00
C LEU A 547 2.34 0.07 11.46
N GLN A 548 1.32 0.33 12.28
CA GLN A 548 -0.08 0.24 11.89
C GLN A 548 -0.50 1.36 10.94
N PHE A 549 0.17 2.51 10.91
CA PHE A 549 -0.09 3.56 9.94
C PHE A 549 0.43 3.20 8.55
N GLY A 550 1.51 2.41 8.43
CA GLY A 550 1.83 1.69 7.20
C GLY A 550 0.63 0.87 6.69
N TYR A 551 -0.15 0.32 7.62
CA TYR A 551 -1.44 -0.34 7.39
C TYR A 551 -2.58 0.65 7.03
N VAL A 552 -2.66 1.86 7.63
CA VAL A 552 -3.68 2.90 7.32
C VAL A 552 -3.42 3.66 6.01
N SER A 553 -2.17 3.89 5.63
CA SER A 553 -1.81 4.54 4.36
C SER A 553 -2.22 3.71 3.13
N ALA A 554 -2.50 2.42 3.27
CA ALA A 554 -3.17 1.64 2.24
C ALA A 554 -4.66 2.02 2.08
N PHE A 555 -5.32 2.49 3.15
CA PHE A 555 -6.74 2.87 3.21
C PHE A 555 -7.03 4.36 3.01
N MET A 556 -6.17 5.27 3.51
CA MET A 556 -6.47 6.71 3.60
C MET A 556 -6.41 7.48 2.28
N TYR A 557 -6.08 6.82 1.16
CA TYR A 557 -5.89 7.48 -0.14
C TYR A 557 -7.04 7.30 -1.12
N GLU A 558 -8.23 7.06 -0.61
CA GLU A 558 -9.45 6.91 -1.40
C GLU A 558 -10.45 8.04 -1.16
N GLY A 559 -10.54 8.93 -2.14
CA GLY A 559 -11.31 10.16 -2.06
C GLY A 559 -12.82 10.01 -2.24
N ASP A 560 -13.37 8.83 -2.54
CA ASP A 560 -14.76 8.70 -3.01
C ASP A 560 -15.62 7.69 -2.22
N ALA A 561 -15.57 7.73 -0.87
CA ALA A 561 -16.39 6.85 -0.02
C ALA A 561 -17.68 7.52 0.52
N PRO A 562 -18.86 6.85 0.46
CA PRO A 562 -20.08 7.27 1.15
C PRO A 562 -19.95 7.25 2.68
N LEU A 563 -20.58 8.22 3.36
CA LEU A 563 -20.51 8.46 4.82
C LEU A 563 -20.82 7.23 5.72
N ALA A 564 -21.58 6.26 5.23
CA ALA A 564 -21.93 5.05 5.97
C ALA A 564 -20.75 4.08 6.13
N GLU A 565 -19.88 3.97 5.12
CA GLU A 565 -18.71 3.09 5.15
C GLU A 565 -17.57 3.68 5.99
N ARG A 566 -17.43 5.03 6.00
CA ARG A 566 -16.53 5.74 6.93
C ARG A 566 -16.84 5.42 8.40
N ARG A 567 -18.12 5.25 8.77
CA ARG A 567 -18.52 4.93 10.15
C ARG A 567 -18.14 3.51 10.56
N ALA A 568 -18.29 2.52 9.67
CA ALA A 568 -17.92 1.14 9.94
C ALA A 568 -16.38 0.94 9.99
N GLN A 569 -15.63 1.69 9.18
CA GLN A 569 -14.17 1.63 9.14
C GLN A 569 -13.51 2.49 10.24
N ALA A 570 -14.13 3.60 10.64
CA ALA A 570 -13.75 4.34 11.85
C ALA A 570 -14.14 3.65 13.17
N LEU A 571 -14.66 2.41 13.11
CA LEU A 571 -14.88 1.52 14.25
C LEU A 571 -13.86 0.36 14.29
N SER A 572 -13.05 0.19 13.23
CA SER A 572 -11.88 -0.72 13.22
C SER A 572 -10.54 0.03 13.26
N LEU A 573 -10.60 1.36 13.16
CA LEU A 573 -9.50 2.30 13.27
C LEU A 573 -9.59 3.00 14.63
N ASP A 574 -8.48 2.97 15.37
CA ASP A 574 -8.37 3.71 16.63
C ASP A 574 -8.58 5.22 16.38
N ARG A 575 -9.72 5.74 16.85
CA ARG A 575 -10.12 7.14 16.66
C ARG A 575 -9.21 8.12 17.39
N SER A 576 -8.58 7.68 18.47
CA SER A 576 -7.57 8.47 19.19
C SER A 576 -6.29 8.55 18.37
N LEU A 577 -5.88 7.44 17.76
CA LEU A 577 -4.67 7.31 16.93
C LEU A 577 -4.76 8.11 15.62
N LEU A 578 -5.92 8.10 14.96
CA LEU A 578 -6.19 8.98 13.81
C LEU A 578 -6.16 10.46 14.21
N SER A 579 -6.69 10.82 15.38
CA SER A 579 -6.71 12.21 15.86
C SER A 579 -5.33 12.71 16.30
N GLU A 580 -4.49 11.81 16.81
CA GLU A 580 -3.12 12.10 17.27
C GLU A 580 -2.13 12.15 16.09
N LEU A 581 -2.33 11.33 15.05
CA LEU A 581 -1.49 11.33 13.83
C LEU A 581 -1.87 12.43 12.81
N LEU A 582 -3.15 12.80 12.72
CA LEU A 582 -3.63 13.83 11.78
C LEU A 582 -3.67 15.23 12.41
N GLY A 583 -3.36 15.34 13.70
CA GLY A 583 -3.45 16.60 14.44
C GLY A 583 -4.91 17.03 14.67
N HIS A 584 -5.15 17.69 15.80
CA HIS A 584 -6.48 18.18 16.19
C HIS A 584 -7.09 19.24 15.25
N GLU A 585 -6.35 19.71 14.23
CA GLU A 585 -6.76 20.85 13.41
C GLU A 585 -7.42 20.49 12.07
N GLU A 586 -7.20 19.30 11.49
CA GLU A 586 -7.64 19.04 10.11
C GLU A 586 -9.08 18.49 9.96
N LEU A 587 -9.69 17.94 11.02
CA LEU A 587 -11.08 17.43 10.92
C LEU A 587 -12.12 18.55 10.75
N ARG A 588 -11.82 19.78 11.19
CA ARG A 588 -12.70 20.94 10.99
C ARG A 588 -12.60 21.52 9.58
N ASP A 589 -11.46 21.36 8.92
CA ASP A 589 -11.20 21.92 7.58
C ASP A 589 -11.62 20.98 6.44
N LEU A 590 -11.99 19.73 6.76
CA LEU A 590 -12.56 18.76 5.80
C LEU A 590 -14.03 19.00 5.45
N LEU A 591 -14.72 19.85 6.22
CA LEU A 591 -16.12 20.20 5.97
C LEU A 591 -16.17 21.67 5.60
N ASP A 592 -16.35 21.95 4.31
CA ASP A 592 -16.65 23.30 3.85
C ASP A 592 -17.90 23.81 4.58
N PRO A 593 -17.82 24.87 5.40
CA PRO A 593 -18.98 25.43 6.09
C PRO A 593 -20.09 25.85 5.12
N ALA A 594 -19.73 26.21 3.88
CA ALA A 594 -20.71 26.48 2.83
C ALA A 594 -21.45 25.21 2.39
N ALA A 595 -20.73 24.10 2.20
CA ALA A 595 -21.33 22.81 1.84
C ALA A 595 -22.21 22.24 2.97
N LEU A 596 -21.83 22.43 4.24
CA LEU A 596 -22.67 22.08 5.40
C LEU A 596 -23.96 22.91 5.40
N GLY A 597 -23.86 24.22 5.15
CA GLY A 597 -25.02 25.10 5.03
C GLY A 597 -25.94 24.73 3.88
N GLU A 598 -25.40 24.33 2.72
CA GLU A 598 -26.19 23.83 1.59
C GLU A 598 -26.95 22.54 1.94
N ILE A 599 -26.28 21.58 2.58
CA ILE A 599 -26.92 20.33 3.02
C ILE A 599 -28.02 20.60 4.07
N GLU A 600 -27.78 21.52 5.01
CA GLU A 600 -28.79 21.92 6.00
C GLU A 600 -30.01 22.55 5.32
N LEU A 601 -29.81 23.42 4.32
CA LEU A 601 -30.90 24.00 3.52
C LEU A 601 -31.65 22.94 2.69
N GLU A 602 -30.95 21.96 2.13
CA GLU A 602 -31.56 20.85 1.38
C GLU A 602 -32.42 19.95 2.29
N LEU A 603 -31.88 19.56 3.45
CA LEU A 603 -32.58 18.75 4.46
C LEU A 603 -33.80 19.48 5.01
N GLN A 604 -33.67 20.78 5.25
CA GLN A 604 -34.76 21.67 5.64
C GLN A 604 -35.73 21.99 4.50
N ARG A 605 -35.49 21.51 3.27
CA ARG A 605 -36.34 21.75 2.07
C ARG A 605 -36.50 23.24 1.71
N LEU A 606 -35.47 24.04 1.99
CA LEU A 606 -35.45 25.48 1.75
C LEU A 606 -34.82 25.86 0.40
N THR A 607 -34.19 24.90 -0.30
CA THR A 607 -33.67 25.10 -1.66
C THR A 607 -34.79 25.09 -2.70
N ASP A 608 -34.62 25.86 -3.78
CA ASP A 608 -35.67 26.06 -4.80
C ASP A 608 -36.08 24.77 -5.54
N ASP A 609 -35.17 23.80 -5.64
CA ASP A 609 -35.44 22.48 -6.23
C ASP A 609 -36.27 21.57 -5.31
N ARG A 610 -36.28 21.85 -3.99
CA ARG A 610 -36.93 21.03 -2.95
C ARG A 610 -38.23 21.61 -2.41
N LYS A 611 -38.59 22.84 -2.78
CA LYS A 611 -39.87 23.46 -2.43
C LYS A 611 -41.05 22.68 -3.00
N ALA A 612 -42.09 22.48 -2.20
CA ALA A 612 -43.31 21.80 -2.62
C ALA A 612 -44.07 22.62 -3.67
N ARG A 613 -44.55 21.93 -4.70
CA ARG A 613 -45.18 22.52 -5.91
C ARG A 613 -46.64 22.13 -6.07
N ASN A 614 -47.15 21.24 -5.23
CA ASN A 614 -48.53 20.79 -5.24
C ASN A 614 -48.97 20.34 -3.83
N PRO A 615 -50.28 20.13 -3.60
CA PRO A 615 -50.79 19.70 -2.29
C PRO A 615 -50.21 18.37 -1.78
N ASP A 616 -49.85 17.45 -2.69
CA ASP A 616 -49.29 16.16 -2.31
C ASP A 616 -47.88 16.31 -1.71
N GLU A 617 -47.04 17.12 -2.35
CA GLU A 617 -45.71 17.45 -1.86
C GLU A 617 -45.76 18.23 -0.54
N LEU A 618 -46.76 19.09 -0.34
CA LEU A 618 -46.97 19.76 0.96
C LEU A 618 -47.35 18.77 2.08
N HIS A 619 -48.16 17.75 1.77
CA HIS A 619 -48.44 16.66 2.72
C HIS A 619 -47.19 15.87 3.07
N ASP A 620 -46.35 15.56 2.07
CA ASP A 620 -45.09 14.85 2.28
C ASP A 620 -44.09 15.67 3.11
N LEU A 621 -44.08 17.00 2.97
CA LEU A 621 -43.32 17.90 3.85
C LEU A 621 -43.74 17.76 5.32
N LEU A 622 -45.04 17.76 5.62
CA LEU A 622 -45.56 17.59 6.98
C LEU A 622 -45.21 16.21 7.57
N ARG A 623 -45.18 15.16 6.73
CA ARG A 623 -44.77 13.82 7.17
C ARG A 623 -43.27 13.73 7.45
N MET A 624 -42.45 14.41 6.65
CA MET A 624 -40.99 14.36 6.73
C MET A 624 -40.45 15.26 7.85
N MET A 625 -40.86 16.52 7.88
CA MET A 625 -40.37 17.55 8.81
C MET A 625 -41.09 17.52 10.16
N GLY A 626 -42.32 16.97 10.21
CA GLY A 626 -43.19 17.08 11.36
C GLY A 626 -44.06 18.34 11.31
N ASP A 627 -44.27 18.97 12.47
CA ASP A 627 -45.19 20.10 12.58
C ASP A 627 -44.59 21.40 12.04
N LEU A 628 -45.32 22.06 11.15
CA LEU A 628 -44.90 23.33 10.54
C LEU A 628 -45.90 24.44 10.87
N SER A 629 -45.36 25.60 11.21
CA SER A 629 -46.11 26.86 11.26
C SER A 629 -46.37 27.40 9.86
N GLN A 630 -47.30 28.34 9.74
CA GLN A 630 -47.61 28.98 8.47
C GLN A 630 -46.37 29.62 7.80
N ALA A 631 -45.54 30.33 8.58
CA ALA A 631 -44.32 30.96 8.07
C ALA A 631 -43.28 29.95 7.57
N GLU A 632 -43.18 28.78 8.20
CA GLU A 632 -42.26 27.72 7.77
C GLU A 632 -42.74 26.99 6.51
N ILE A 633 -44.06 26.91 6.30
CA ILE A 633 -44.67 26.41 5.06
C ILE A 633 -44.41 27.40 3.92
N GLU A 634 -44.56 28.70 4.16
CA GLU A 634 -44.26 29.77 3.19
C GLU A 634 -42.81 29.71 2.70
N ALA A 635 -41.86 29.34 3.57
CA ALA A 635 -40.45 29.18 3.20
C ALA A 635 -40.17 27.93 2.35
N ARG A 636 -41.07 26.93 2.35
CA ARG A 636 -40.87 25.58 1.76
C ARG A 636 -41.83 25.27 0.61
N VAL A 637 -42.63 26.22 0.18
CA VAL A 637 -43.58 26.09 -0.94
C VAL A 637 -43.17 27.03 -2.07
N GLY A 638 -43.20 26.53 -3.31
CA GLY A 638 -42.76 27.29 -4.49
C GLY A 638 -43.74 28.40 -4.90
N ASP A 639 -45.02 28.26 -4.53
CA ASP A 639 -46.10 29.21 -4.82
C ASP A 639 -46.84 29.61 -3.53
N PRO A 640 -46.48 30.74 -2.89
CA PRO A 640 -47.10 31.19 -1.65
C PRO A 640 -48.59 31.49 -1.75
N GLU A 641 -49.09 31.90 -2.92
CA GLU A 641 -50.52 32.22 -3.12
C GLU A 641 -51.40 30.96 -3.10
N ALA A 642 -50.81 29.79 -3.39
CA ALA A 642 -51.51 28.51 -3.41
C ALA A 642 -51.62 27.84 -2.02
N ILE A 643 -50.83 28.26 -1.02
CA ILE A 643 -50.76 27.66 0.32
C ILE A 643 -52.14 27.57 1.00
N PRO A 644 -52.97 28.64 1.06
CA PRO A 644 -54.26 28.57 1.74
C PRO A 644 -55.19 27.53 1.11
N ALA A 645 -55.25 27.48 -0.23
CA ALA A 645 -56.06 26.52 -0.95
C ALA A 645 -55.58 25.07 -0.75
N TRP A 646 -54.26 24.86 -0.65
CA TRP A 646 -53.70 23.53 -0.39
C TRP A 646 -53.95 23.06 1.03
N LEU A 647 -53.81 23.94 2.03
CA LEU A 647 -54.11 23.61 3.42
C LEU A 647 -55.59 23.34 3.64
N GLU A 648 -56.49 24.13 3.03
CA GLU A 648 -57.93 23.86 3.04
C GLU A 648 -58.26 22.51 2.38
N LEU A 649 -57.61 22.18 1.26
CA LEU A 649 -57.78 20.89 0.60
C LEU A 649 -57.27 19.73 1.45
N LEU A 650 -56.08 19.84 2.05
CA LEU A 650 -55.50 18.82 2.91
C LEU A 650 -56.32 18.62 4.19
N GLN A 651 -56.86 19.69 4.77
CA GLN A 651 -57.76 19.60 5.91
C GLN A 651 -59.11 18.99 5.53
N GLY A 652 -59.70 19.44 4.42
CA GLY A 652 -60.99 18.95 3.91
C GLY A 652 -60.96 17.48 3.49
N THR A 653 -59.82 17.01 2.96
CA THR A 653 -59.58 15.60 2.60
C THR A 653 -59.01 14.75 3.75
N ARG A 654 -58.88 15.33 4.95
CA ARG A 654 -58.35 14.67 6.16
C ARG A 654 -56.95 14.08 5.95
N ARG A 655 -56.05 14.86 5.39
CA ARG A 655 -54.62 14.56 5.23
C ARG A 655 -53.76 15.37 6.19
N ALA A 656 -54.17 16.60 6.52
CA ALA A 656 -53.50 17.41 7.53
C ALA A 656 -54.51 17.91 8.58
N VAL A 657 -54.01 18.19 9.78
CA VAL A 657 -54.77 18.78 10.88
C VAL A 657 -54.00 19.95 11.47
N GLU A 658 -54.72 20.99 11.88
CA GLU A 658 -54.16 22.10 12.64
C GLU A 658 -54.26 21.77 14.14
N LEU A 659 -53.11 21.74 14.82
CA LEU A 659 -52.99 21.51 16.25
C LEU A 659 -52.41 22.74 16.94
N ARG A 660 -52.64 22.86 18.24
CA ARG A 660 -52.03 23.95 19.04
C ARG A 660 -50.90 23.40 19.89
N ILE A 661 -49.67 23.69 19.47
CA ILE A 661 -48.44 23.24 20.12
C ILE A 661 -47.76 24.44 20.77
N ALA A 662 -47.52 24.37 22.08
CA ALA A 662 -46.94 25.46 22.88
C ALA A 662 -47.68 26.83 22.71
N GLY A 663 -48.99 26.80 22.42
CA GLY A 663 -49.81 28.00 22.23
C GLY A 663 -49.88 28.54 20.79
N ALA A 664 -49.09 28.01 19.87
CA ALA A 664 -49.08 28.40 18.45
C ALA A 664 -49.85 27.40 17.56
N PRO A 665 -50.56 27.87 16.52
CA PRO A 665 -51.17 27.00 15.52
C PRO A 665 -50.08 26.36 14.65
N ARG A 666 -50.10 25.03 14.52
CA ARG A 666 -49.14 24.26 13.72
C ARG A 666 -49.87 23.19 12.92
N TRP A 667 -49.47 23.02 11.67
CA TRP A 667 -50.00 22.01 10.76
C TRP A 667 -49.23 20.72 10.93
N VAL A 668 -49.97 19.61 10.98
CA VAL A 668 -49.43 18.27 11.20
C VAL A 668 -50.10 17.31 10.23
N ALA A 669 -49.35 16.34 9.71
CA ALA A 669 -49.92 15.23 8.96
C ALA A 669 -50.88 14.41 9.86
N ILE A 670 -52.06 14.06 9.36
CA ILE A 670 -53.09 13.38 10.18
C ILE A 670 -52.59 12.05 10.75
N GLU A 671 -51.66 11.39 10.06
CA GLU A 671 -51.04 10.12 10.45
C GLU A 671 -50.19 10.23 11.72
N ASP A 672 -49.80 11.45 12.11
CA ASP A 672 -49.03 11.72 13.32
C ASP A 672 -49.89 12.24 14.48
N ALA A 673 -51.20 12.42 14.29
CA ALA A 673 -52.09 12.97 15.32
C ALA A 673 -52.00 12.20 16.66
N GLY A 674 -51.97 10.87 16.63
CA GLY A 674 -51.77 10.04 17.83
C GLY A 674 -50.44 10.30 18.53
N ARG A 675 -49.35 10.50 17.76
CA ARG A 675 -48.01 10.81 18.32
C ARG A 675 -47.99 12.13 19.06
N PHE A 676 -48.61 13.18 18.50
CA PHE A 676 -48.66 14.50 19.15
C PHE A 676 -49.56 14.50 20.39
N MET A 677 -50.67 13.74 20.36
CA MET A 677 -51.52 13.54 21.54
C MET A 677 -50.76 12.84 22.66
N ASP A 678 -50.09 11.72 22.37
CA ASP A 678 -49.41 10.91 23.39
C ASP A 678 -48.10 11.55 23.88
N ALA A 679 -47.35 12.24 23.00
CA ALA A 679 -46.09 12.89 23.37
C ALA A 679 -46.27 14.24 24.08
N LEU A 680 -47.20 15.08 23.59
CA LEU A 680 -47.32 16.48 24.00
C LEU A 680 -48.66 16.81 24.69
N GLY A 681 -49.58 15.85 24.77
CA GLY A 681 -50.91 16.07 25.37
C GLY A 681 -51.80 17.01 24.57
N THR A 682 -51.56 17.16 23.26
CA THR A 682 -52.31 18.11 22.42
C THR A 682 -53.74 17.65 22.19
N ALA A 683 -54.71 18.55 22.37
CA ALA A 683 -56.10 18.26 22.05
C ALA A 683 -56.28 18.10 20.53
N LEU A 684 -56.84 16.96 20.11
CA LEU A 684 -57.09 16.64 18.72
C LEU A 684 -58.48 17.09 18.25
N PRO A 685 -58.64 17.53 16.98
CA PRO A 685 -59.94 17.86 16.42
C PRO A 685 -60.84 16.63 16.24
N VAL A 686 -62.16 16.86 16.19
CA VAL A 686 -63.15 15.78 16.03
C VAL A 686 -63.08 15.20 14.62
N GLY A 687 -63.12 13.86 14.50
CA GLY A 687 -63.25 13.17 13.20
C GLY A 687 -61.98 12.47 12.69
N ILE A 688 -60.93 12.37 13.50
CA ILE A 688 -59.74 11.56 13.20
C ILE A 688 -60.08 10.06 13.33
N PRO A 689 -59.78 9.21 12.33
CA PRO A 689 -60.00 7.77 12.40
C PRO A 689 -59.28 7.12 13.58
N LEU A 690 -59.93 6.18 14.27
CA LEU A 690 -59.35 5.45 15.42
C LEU A 690 -58.03 4.73 15.06
N ALA A 691 -57.88 4.27 13.82
CA ALA A 691 -56.67 3.63 13.33
C ALA A 691 -55.42 4.55 13.34
N LEU A 692 -55.61 5.88 13.36
CA LEU A 692 -54.51 6.86 13.43
C LEU A 692 -54.22 7.35 14.87
N LEU A 693 -54.92 6.77 15.85
CA LEU A 693 -54.79 7.05 17.28
C LEU A 693 -54.22 5.83 18.05
N GLU A 694 -53.69 4.85 17.33
CA GLU A 694 -53.04 3.70 17.96
C GLU A 694 -51.74 4.15 18.66
N PRO A 695 -51.53 3.74 19.92
CA PRO A 695 -50.36 4.17 20.69
C PRO A 695 -49.07 3.59 20.08
N VAL A 696 -48.06 4.45 19.94
CA VAL A 696 -46.71 4.06 19.53
C VAL A 696 -45.80 3.89 20.74
N ALA A 697 -44.74 3.08 20.61
CA ALA A 697 -43.89 2.68 21.75
C ALA A 697 -43.11 3.85 22.39
N ASP A 698 -42.65 4.82 21.59
CA ASP A 698 -41.94 6.02 22.06
C ASP A 698 -42.38 7.27 21.27
N PRO A 699 -43.56 7.86 21.59
CA PRO A 699 -44.10 8.99 20.87
C PRO A 699 -43.20 10.23 20.91
N LEU A 700 -42.54 10.48 22.05
CA LEU A 700 -41.68 11.65 22.24
C LEU A 700 -40.33 11.46 21.53
N GLY A 701 -39.72 10.28 21.66
CA GLY A 701 -38.49 9.95 20.94
C GLY A 701 -38.68 9.98 19.42
N ASP A 702 -39.82 9.50 18.92
CA ASP A 702 -40.15 9.55 17.49
C ASP A 702 -40.21 10.99 16.94
N LEU A 703 -40.84 11.92 17.67
CA LEU A 703 -40.92 13.34 17.27
C LEU A 703 -39.55 14.01 17.32
N VAL A 704 -38.77 13.79 18.38
CA VAL A 704 -37.42 14.36 18.53
C VAL A 704 -36.46 13.79 17.49
N ALA A 705 -36.49 12.48 17.24
CA ALA A 705 -35.66 11.83 16.24
C ALA A 705 -36.01 12.24 14.81
N ARG A 706 -37.23 12.74 14.57
CA ARG A 706 -37.62 13.30 13.28
C ARG A 706 -37.02 14.69 13.09
N TYR A 707 -37.17 15.56 14.10
CA TYR A 707 -36.53 16.87 14.10
C TYR A 707 -35.00 16.78 13.98
N ALA A 708 -34.37 15.77 14.58
CA ALA A 708 -32.92 15.57 14.48
C ALA A 708 -32.44 15.04 13.11
N ARG A 709 -33.35 14.53 12.26
CA ARG A 709 -33.04 13.96 10.93
C ARG A 709 -33.15 14.99 9.81
N THR A 710 -33.84 16.09 10.05
CA THR A 710 -34.16 17.15 9.09
C THR A 710 -33.56 18.45 9.58
#